data_AF-A0AAD5TAX6-F1
#
_entry.id   AF-A0AAD5TAX6-F1
#
_cell.length_a   1.000
_cell.length_b   1.000
_cell.length_c   1.000
_cell.angle_alpha   90.00
_cell.angle_beta   90.00
_cell.angle_gamma   90.00
#
_symmetry.space_group_name_H-M   'P 1'
#
loop_
_entity.id
_entity.type
_entity.pdbx_description
1 polymer ?
#
loop_
_entity_poly.entity_id
_entity_poly.type
_entity_poly.pdbx_seq_one_letter_code
_entity_poly.pdbx_strand_id
1 'polypeptide(L)'
;MGDIKATKSKTPPPLVRVAIVGSGLAGMTAAHVLAQTTGIRVTLIERNPGIGMDAGSIPVPCDCQACNSETDIDAGADTKTHRNSLDSTSNIQSRFSSRTHISTRIDVPMRSFSPGYYPYLTSLYDSLRIPYKQSDDSTSFFTLTNSADPQTVFASPASFPTKLEITTGKTAQFAEIKNRGLASYFTFSCVRLPGFDSIFRIPDLPPLQNVVHYFSELKVRYLILRDYSALRRFAVECMKTGTIQQAKEGHGHLANKTFGDCMHSFGYSNEFWSTFLAFFSIMCTCTFEDVKAYPAYVILEFCAVTNSNGKMCFVTCSIKDVCDRLVEPVQTIQNSTTVCGIRHNEQTSKFIITTVPTSEAHLPQCEQTNTWHEYDHVIFATQANQASRILQSTATENVKNDNLYTNFISRAVQVLNQFPYTKSLVVCHTDTALMPASRSEWRCLNFGVLEKHTKNPYSPVSKQSHAEGYIVDDLAMCTHYSQMTTAVPDGVPPLFQTTNPVMLPAANSIISATWYERAVVRAGTATALRNLKLLQGGGGGVWFVGSYICDGIPLLEGCVTSAVAAARAIVEKEFGKDREIFMPEGMAEKVRIYETMVKGSVPGNEGKNINWSWMNIALVIGINQIATKFELERPEFVPYIRAAYFTVQALTLAIAFYIRTKINNKNADKTPLVYTEAKSIFDPKNLETVTTNVTDYDITKSNEALQQTALGVLMMCVMHFKFGYIRPLLLQAILGLKNVAGTQLFEIYILGKPATGALQRPWKKNAFEAAPTAATPKEAKAIEKKEAKKKLNKSE
;
A
#
# COMPACT_ATOMS: atom_id res chain seq x y z
N MET A 1 -11.99 7.06 -76.88
CA MET A 1 -12.33 7.69 -75.58
C MET A 1 -12.48 6.58 -74.55
N GLY A 2 -11.44 6.39 -73.74
CA GLY A 2 -11.41 5.44 -72.63
C GLY A 2 -10.43 6.00 -71.62
N ASP A 3 -10.94 6.81 -70.70
CA ASP A 3 -10.12 7.52 -69.72
C ASP A 3 -9.57 6.55 -68.67
N ILE A 4 -8.27 6.32 -68.76
CA ILE A 4 -7.44 5.72 -67.72
C ILE A 4 -7.45 6.68 -66.53
N LYS A 5 -8.24 6.38 -65.50
CA LYS A 5 -8.14 7.06 -64.21
C LYS A 5 -6.75 6.82 -63.63
N ALA A 6 -5.92 7.86 -63.69
CA ALA A 6 -4.65 7.92 -63.01
C ALA A 6 -4.81 7.54 -61.54
N THR A 7 -4.20 6.41 -61.15
CA THR A 7 -3.94 6.07 -59.76
C THR A 7 -3.08 7.17 -59.17
N LYS A 8 -3.69 8.04 -58.35
CA LYS A 8 -2.95 8.97 -57.49
C LYS A 8 -1.96 8.14 -56.67
N SER A 9 -0.67 8.30 -56.98
CA SER A 9 0.44 7.97 -56.10
C SER A 9 0.13 8.56 -54.72
N LYS A 10 -0.32 7.74 -53.78
CA LYS A 10 -0.40 8.12 -52.37
C LYS A 10 1.04 8.26 -51.90
N THR A 11 1.54 9.49 -51.85
CA THR A 11 2.68 9.81 -51.01
C THR A 11 2.43 9.19 -49.63
N PRO A 12 3.39 8.45 -49.06
CA PRO A 12 3.24 7.95 -47.70
C PRO A 12 2.91 9.15 -46.79
N PRO A 13 2.00 8.98 -45.81
CA PRO A 13 1.66 10.07 -44.90
C PRO A 13 2.95 10.63 -44.28
N PRO A 14 3.06 11.97 -44.14
CA PRO A 14 4.25 12.59 -43.59
C PRO A 14 4.54 12.00 -42.21
N LEU A 15 5.81 11.64 -41.97
CA LEU A 15 6.27 11.06 -40.73
C LEU A 15 6.20 12.11 -39.61
N VAL A 16 5.35 11.87 -38.60
CA VAL A 16 5.20 12.74 -37.43
C VAL A 16 6.37 12.51 -36.49
N ARG A 17 7.13 13.56 -36.15
CA ARG A 17 8.27 13.51 -35.25
C ARG A 17 7.87 14.02 -33.87
N VAL A 18 8.06 13.18 -32.86
CA VAL A 18 7.74 13.52 -31.46
C VAL A 18 9.01 13.50 -30.62
N ALA A 19 9.32 14.62 -29.97
CA ALA A 19 10.35 14.67 -28.94
C ALA A 19 9.75 14.46 -27.56
N ILE A 20 10.41 13.65 -26.73
CA ILE A 20 10.02 13.39 -25.35
C ILE A 20 11.19 13.77 -24.46
N VAL A 21 10.98 14.77 -23.60
CA VAL A 21 12.01 15.31 -22.71
C VAL A 21 11.88 14.65 -21.34
N GLY A 22 12.83 13.79 -20.99
CA GLY A 22 12.88 13.01 -19.75
C GLY A 22 12.50 11.54 -19.94
N SER A 23 13.35 10.64 -19.45
CA SER A 23 13.18 9.17 -19.57
C SER A 23 12.75 8.50 -18.25
N GLY A 24 11.98 9.21 -17.43
CA GLY A 24 11.24 8.59 -16.32
C GLY A 24 10.10 7.69 -16.82
N LEU A 25 9.36 7.06 -15.89
CA LEU A 25 8.25 6.15 -16.23
C LEU A 25 7.25 6.78 -17.22
N ALA A 26 6.89 8.05 -17.02
CA ALA A 26 5.94 8.76 -17.88
C ALA A 26 6.49 8.92 -19.31
N GLY A 27 7.73 9.38 -19.45
CA GLY A 27 8.36 9.60 -20.75
C GLY A 27 8.57 8.32 -21.52
N MET A 28 9.06 7.27 -20.86
CA MET A 28 9.20 5.95 -21.48
C MET A 28 7.86 5.31 -21.84
N THR A 29 6.82 5.48 -21.01
CA THR A 29 5.48 4.99 -21.36
C THR A 29 4.94 5.71 -22.59
N ALA A 30 5.06 7.04 -22.66
CA ALA A 30 4.63 7.81 -23.82
C ALA A 30 5.42 7.40 -25.08
N ALA A 31 6.73 7.22 -24.94
CA ALA A 31 7.62 6.76 -26.01
C ALA A 31 7.20 5.37 -26.50
N HIS A 32 6.97 4.43 -25.60
CA HIS A 32 6.57 3.06 -25.89
C HIS A 32 5.28 3.00 -26.71
N VAL A 33 4.25 3.74 -26.27
CA VAL A 33 2.93 3.77 -26.93
C VAL A 33 3.03 4.44 -28.31
N LEU A 34 3.71 5.58 -28.40
CA LEU A 34 3.82 6.33 -29.66
C LEU A 34 4.71 5.62 -30.69
N ALA A 35 5.82 5.03 -30.26
CA ALA A 35 6.78 4.39 -31.17
C ALA A 35 6.21 3.15 -31.86
N GLN A 36 5.19 2.51 -31.27
CA GLN A 36 4.44 1.41 -31.91
C GLN A 36 3.39 1.90 -32.92
N THR A 37 3.07 3.18 -32.93
CA THR A 37 2.09 3.73 -33.88
C THR A 37 2.77 4.00 -35.22
N THR A 38 2.35 3.29 -36.27
CA THR A 38 2.89 3.47 -37.62
C THR A 38 2.69 4.92 -38.08
N GLY A 39 3.75 5.56 -38.57
CA GLY A 39 3.74 6.97 -39.01
C GLY A 39 4.25 7.96 -37.97
N ILE A 40 4.64 7.50 -36.78
CA ILE A 40 5.27 8.31 -35.73
C ILE A 40 6.73 7.87 -35.54
N ARG A 41 7.63 8.85 -35.40
CA ARG A 41 9.02 8.64 -34.98
C ARG A 41 9.29 9.37 -33.68
N VAL A 42 9.73 8.62 -32.67
CA VAL A 42 9.98 9.15 -31.33
C VAL A 42 11.48 9.41 -31.13
N THR A 43 11.81 10.53 -30.50
CA THR A 43 13.14 10.81 -29.93
C THR A 43 13.02 11.06 -28.44
N LEU A 44 13.57 10.16 -27.63
CA LEU A 44 13.60 10.27 -26.17
C LEU A 44 14.92 10.92 -25.73
N ILE A 45 14.83 12.05 -25.01
CA ILE A 45 15.98 12.87 -24.61
C ILE A 45 16.13 12.82 -23.09
N GLU A 46 17.31 12.46 -22.61
CA GLU A 46 17.62 12.26 -21.19
C GLU A 46 18.93 12.96 -20.81
N ARG A 47 18.90 13.69 -19.70
CA ARG A 47 20.08 14.39 -19.16
C ARG A 47 21.08 13.44 -18.50
N ASN A 48 20.62 12.34 -17.92
CA ASN A 48 21.51 11.40 -17.26
C ASN A 48 22.25 10.53 -18.30
N PRO A 49 23.41 9.94 -17.95
CA PRO A 49 24.15 9.05 -18.85
C PRO A 49 23.42 7.77 -19.26
N GLY A 50 22.43 7.36 -18.47
CA GLY A 50 21.54 6.24 -18.76
C GLY A 50 20.08 6.64 -18.56
N ILE A 51 19.18 5.69 -18.81
CA ILE A 51 17.74 5.88 -18.66
C ILE A 51 17.40 6.26 -17.22
N GLY A 52 16.56 7.29 -17.06
CA GLY A 52 16.34 7.99 -15.80
C GLY A 52 15.78 7.12 -14.68
N MET A 53 14.97 6.09 -14.97
CA MET A 53 14.46 5.18 -13.92
C MET A 53 15.53 4.26 -13.32
N ASP A 54 16.55 3.85 -14.09
CA ASP A 54 17.64 2.97 -13.63
C ASP A 54 18.87 3.75 -13.14
N ALA A 55 18.93 5.06 -13.40
CA ALA A 55 20.07 5.91 -13.04
C ALA A 55 20.42 5.92 -11.54
N GLY A 56 19.49 5.53 -10.66
CA GLY A 56 19.71 5.42 -9.22
C GLY A 56 20.09 4.02 -8.70
N SER A 57 19.92 2.96 -9.50
CA SER A 57 20.05 1.58 -9.02
C SER A 57 21.50 1.22 -8.67
N ILE A 58 21.66 0.42 -7.61
CA ILE A 58 22.98 -0.02 -7.13
C ILE A 58 23.25 -1.45 -7.60
N PRO A 59 24.38 -1.73 -8.28
CA PRO A 59 24.78 -3.08 -8.57
C PRO A 59 25.26 -3.79 -7.30
N VAL A 60 24.78 -5.01 -7.06
CA VAL A 60 25.30 -5.90 -6.01
C VAL A 60 26.39 -6.77 -6.62
N PRO A 61 27.59 -6.81 -6.04
CA PRO A 61 28.73 -7.52 -6.60
C PRO A 61 28.47 -9.03 -6.63
N CYS A 62 29.12 -9.68 -7.59
CA CYS A 62 29.12 -11.14 -7.73
C CYS A 62 30.23 -11.76 -6.86
N ASP A 63 29.95 -12.92 -6.25
CA ASP A 63 30.93 -13.72 -5.50
C ASP A 63 31.45 -14.94 -6.30
N CYS A 64 31.39 -14.90 -7.64
CA CYS A 64 31.91 -15.99 -8.46
C CYS A 64 33.45 -16.03 -8.46
N GLN A 65 34.02 -17.21 -8.73
CA GLN A 65 35.48 -17.39 -8.76
C GLN A 65 36.19 -16.43 -9.73
N ALA A 66 35.58 -16.10 -10.86
CA ALA A 66 36.15 -15.14 -11.83
C ALA A 66 36.23 -13.70 -11.26
N CYS A 67 35.16 -13.22 -10.59
CA CYS A 67 35.14 -11.91 -9.91
C CYS A 67 36.17 -11.83 -8.77
N ASN A 68 36.45 -12.94 -8.10
CA ASN A 68 37.40 -13.00 -6.99
C ASN A 68 38.85 -13.20 -7.44
N SER A 69 39.10 -13.66 -8.67
CA SER A 69 40.44 -13.76 -9.25
C SER A 69 40.95 -12.45 -9.87
N GLU A 70 40.06 -11.55 -10.29
CA GLU A 70 40.43 -10.22 -10.81
C GLU A 70 41.00 -9.30 -9.72
N THR A 71 40.67 -9.53 -8.44
CA THR A 71 41.21 -8.73 -7.32
C THR A 71 42.67 -9.02 -6.97
N ASP A 72 43.26 -10.09 -7.51
CA ASP A 72 44.65 -10.48 -7.22
C ASP A 72 45.66 -10.00 -8.28
N ILE A 73 45.21 -9.45 -9.42
CA ILE A 73 46.10 -9.11 -10.55
C ILE A 73 46.72 -7.70 -10.41
N ASP A 74 46.09 -6.78 -9.67
CA ASP A 74 46.62 -5.42 -9.43
C ASP A 74 47.58 -5.32 -8.23
N ALA A 75 47.87 -6.43 -7.54
CA ALA A 75 48.83 -6.47 -6.42
C ALA A 75 50.27 -6.81 -6.84
N GLY A 76 50.60 -6.66 -8.13
CA GLY A 76 51.83 -7.18 -8.72
C GLY A 76 52.67 -6.17 -9.49
N ALA A 77 53.19 -5.11 -8.85
CA ALA A 77 54.49 -4.53 -9.19
C ALA A 77 54.97 -3.55 -8.10
N ASP A 78 56.27 -3.62 -7.78
CA ASP A 78 57.09 -2.67 -7.03
C ASP A 78 57.17 -2.72 -5.48
N THR A 79 58.20 -3.48 -5.06
CA THR A 79 59.25 -3.15 -4.07
C THR A 79 58.87 -2.76 -2.63
N LYS A 80 59.16 -3.72 -1.73
CA LYS A 80 59.80 -3.57 -0.40
C LYS A 80 59.88 -2.14 0.17
N THR A 81 59.07 -1.84 1.18
CA THR A 81 59.52 -1.37 2.53
C THR A 81 58.33 -1.09 3.46
N HIS A 82 58.54 -1.34 4.76
CA HIS A 82 57.70 -1.02 5.91
C HIS A 82 56.38 -1.78 6.14
N ARG A 83 56.51 -2.91 6.84
CA ARG A 83 55.49 -3.43 7.77
C ARG A 83 55.36 -2.49 8.97
N ASN A 84 54.21 -1.84 9.12
CA ASN A 84 53.48 -1.57 10.37
C ASN A 84 52.45 -0.45 10.17
N SER A 85 51.25 -0.77 9.69
CA SER A 85 50.01 -0.09 10.10
C SER A 85 48.84 -1.06 9.94
N LEU A 86 48.03 -1.16 10.99
CA LEU A 86 46.68 -1.69 10.92
C LEU A 86 45.84 -0.67 10.17
N ASP A 87 45.75 -0.79 8.85
CA ASP A 87 44.85 0.02 8.06
C ASP A 87 44.00 -0.89 7.15
N SER A 88 42.97 -1.48 7.75
CA SER A 88 41.96 -2.28 7.06
C SER A 88 40.86 -1.42 6.41
N THR A 89 41.14 -0.14 6.15
CA THR A 89 40.15 0.85 5.67
C THR A 89 40.25 1.18 4.17
N SER A 90 41.00 0.41 3.39
CA SER A 90 41.07 0.63 1.93
C SER A 90 39.83 0.12 1.19
N ASN A 91 38.92 1.06 0.90
CA ASN A 91 38.00 1.13 -0.24
C ASN A 91 36.98 -0.01 -0.44
N ILE A 92 35.92 -0.02 0.37
CA ILE A 92 34.65 -0.68 0.02
C ILE A 92 34.14 -0.17 -1.34
N GLN A 93 34.23 1.13 -1.61
CA GLN A 93 33.76 1.76 -2.86
C GLN A 93 34.48 1.23 -4.12
N SER A 94 35.75 0.82 -4.01
CA SER A 94 36.49 0.18 -5.11
C SER A 94 36.03 -1.26 -5.39
N ARG A 95 35.55 -2.00 -4.37
CA ARG A 95 35.05 -3.37 -4.54
C ARG A 95 33.74 -3.45 -5.32
N PHE A 96 32.95 -2.38 -5.31
CA PHE A 96 31.64 -2.32 -5.99
C PHE A 96 31.70 -1.79 -7.43
N SER A 97 32.81 -1.16 -7.84
CA SER A 97 32.87 -0.40 -9.10
C SER A 97 33.71 -1.05 -10.21
N SER A 98 34.52 -2.06 -9.92
CA SER A 98 35.42 -2.72 -10.90
C SER A 98 35.02 -4.12 -11.35
N ARG A 99 33.98 -4.75 -10.76
CA ARG A 99 33.60 -6.14 -11.08
C ARG A 99 32.77 -6.25 -12.35
N THR A 100 33.22 -7.07 -13.30
CA THR A 100 32.58 -7.32 -14.61
C THR A 100 31.24 -8.06 -14.52
N HIS A 101 31.03 -8.88 -13.48
CA HIS A 101 29.76 -9.57 -13.25
C HIS A 101 28.97 -8.95 -12.08
N ILE A 102 27.66 -8.79 -12.27
CA ILE A 102 26.70 -8.26 -11.30
C ILE A 102 25.74 -9.39 -10.92
N SER A 103 25.54 -9.66 -9.63
CA SER A 103 24.63 -10.74 -9.17
C SER A 103 23.17 -10.29 -9.18
N THR A 104 22.90 -9.07 -8.71
CA THR A 104 21.57 -8.46 -8.71
C THR A 104 21.68 -6.93 -8.67
N ARG A 105 20.58 -6.20 -8.88
CA ARG A 105 20.53 -4.74 -8.73
C ARG A 105 19.49 -4.38 -7.68
N ILE A 106 19.83 -3.43 -6.81
CA ILE A 106 18.91 -2.87 -5.83
C ILE A 106 18.39 -1.55 -6.38
N ASP A 107 17.08 -1.48 -6.53
CA ASP A 107 16.40 -0.29 -7.03
C ASP A 107 16.44 0.83 -5.98
N VAL A 108 16.88 2.02 -6.40
CA VAL A 108 16.88 3.22 -5.55
C VAL A 108 16.13 4.37 -6.25
N PRO A 109 15.01 4.85 -5.69
CA PRO A 109 14.37 4.32 -4.49
C PRO A 109 13.61 3.01 -4.78
N MET A 110 13.41 2.20 -3.75
CA MET A 110 12.43 1.10 -3.72
C MET A 110 11.12 1.47 -4.44
N ARG A 111 10.64 0.59 -5.33
CA ARG A 111 9.42 0.78 -6.12
C ARG A 111 8.36 -0.25 -5.75
N SER A 112 7.51 0.09 -4.80
CA SER A 112 6.34 -0.70 -4.44
C SER A 112 5.04 -0.09 -4.97
N PHE A 113 4.05 -0.93 -5.23
CA PHE A 113 2.73 -0.50 -5.68
C PHE A 113 1.64 -1.45 -5.19
N SER A 114 0.40 -0.99 -5.19
CA SER A 114 -0.76 -1.78 -4.75
C SER A 114 -1.70 -2.01 -5.93
N PRO A 115 -1.77 -3.20 -6.56
CA PRO A 115 -2.49 -3.41 -7.82
C PRO A 115 -3.90 -2.81 -7.90
N GLY A 116 -4.66 -2.77 -6.80
CA GLY A 116 -5.99 -2.16 -6.76
C GLY A 116 -6.03 -0.64 -6.98
N TYR A 117 -4.96 0.08 -6.67
CA TYR A 117 -4.80 1.52 -6.89
C TYR A 117 -4.02 1.85 -8.19
N TYR A 118 -3.52 0.82 -8.88
CA TYR A 118 -2.61 0.98 -10.02
C TYR A 118 -3.09 0.21 -11.28
N PRO A 119 -4.33 0.42 -11.76
CA PRO A 119 -4.86 -0.30 -12.92
C PRO A 119 -4.07 -0.07 -14.21
N TYR A 120 -3.61 1.16 -14.49
CA TYR A 120 -2.82 1.46 -15.68
C TYR A 120 -1.42 0.84 -15.59
N LEU A 121 -0.72 1.03 -14.47
CA LEU A 121 0.62 0.48 -14.28
C LEU A 121 0.63 -1.04 -14.37
N THR A 122 -0.30 -1.71 -13.69
CA THR A 122 -0.36 -3.18 -13.70
C THR A 122 -0.67 -3.72 -15.09
N SER A 123 -1.57 -3.08 -15.83
CA SER A 123 -1.86 -3.48 -17.22
C SER A 123 -0.64 -3.31 -18.12
N LEU A 124 0.10 -2.21 -17.97
CA LEU A 124 1.35 -2.00 -18.69
C LEU A 124 2.38 -3.09 -18.34
N TYR A 125 2.60 -3.36 -17.06
CA TYR A 125 3.52 -4.40 -16.61
C TYR A 125 3.13 -5.79 -17.10
N ASP A 126 1.84 -6.14 -17.05
CA ASP A 126 1.34 -7.41 -17.56
C ASP A 126 1.62 -7.56 -19.06
N SER A 127 1.39 -6.51 -19.87
CA SER A 127 1.67 -6.53 -21.32
C SER A 127 3.15 -6.67 -21.65
N LEU A 128 4.03 -6.05 -20.85
CA LEU A 128 5.49 -6.15 -20.97
C LEU A 128 6.05 -7.42 -20.31
N ARG A 129 5.18 -8.28 -19.75
CA ARG A 129 5.54 -9.48 -18.98
C ARG A 129 6.53 -9.19 -17.85
N ILE A 130 6.41 -8.02 -17.22
CA ILE A 130 7.23 -7.60 -16.08
C ILE A 130 6.77 -8.38 -14.85
N PRO A 131 7.60 -9.27 -14.27
CA PRO A 131 7.18 -10.09 -13.15
C PRO A 131 7.19 -9.27 -11.86
N TYR A 132 6.07 -9.28 -11.13
CA TYR A 132 5.98 -8.71 -9.79
C TYR A 132 5.32 -9.70 -8.82
N LYS A 133 5.73 -9.66 -7.55
CA LYS A 133 5.21 -10.53 -6.49
C LYS A 133 4.66 -9.70 -5.35
N GLN A 134 3.67 -10.25 -4.66
CA GLN A 134 3.27 -9.73 -3.36
C GLN A 134 4.43 -9.91 -2.38
N SER A 135 4.82 -8.83 -1.72
CA SER A 135 5.92 -8.82 -0.76
C SER A 135 5.44 -8.84 0.68
N ASP A 136 6.35 -9.20 1.58
CA ASP A 136 6.25 -8.83 2.98
C ASP A 136 6.21 -7.30 3.06
N ASP A 137 5.11 -6.76 3.58
CA ASP A 137 4.91 -5.33 3.81
C ASP A 137 4.84 -5.01 5.30
N SER A 138 5.53 -5.83 6.10
CA SER A 138 5.65 -5.64 7.53
C SER A 138 6.31 -4.31 7.89
N THR A 139 5.86 -3.73 8.99
CA THR A 139 6.30 -2.40 9.41
C THR A 139 6.62 -2.36 10.91
N SER A 140 7.66 -1.61 11.26
CA SER A 140 7.98 -1.26 12.65
C SER A 140 7.97 0.25 12.82
N PHE A 141 7.59 0.74 13.99
CA PHE A 141 7.61 2.15 14.35
C PHE A 141 8.32 2.30 15.68
N PHE A 142 9.36 3.13 15.70
CA PHE A 142 10.22 3.34 16.85
C PHE A 142 10.52 4.83 17.07
N THR A 143 10.75 5.18 18.34
CA THR A 143 10.94 6.57 18.76
C THR A 143 12.41 6.96 18.76
N LEU A 144 12.72 8.10 18.15
CA LEU A 144 14.05 8.72 18.12
C LEU A 144 14.14 9.78 19.23
N THR A 145 15.16 9.70 20.09
CA THR A 145 15.32 10.57 21.27
C THR A 145 16.17 11.82 21.03
N ASN A 146 17.05 11.83 20.02
CA ASN A 146 17.88 12.98 19.66
C ASN A 146 17.70 13.36 18.17
N SER A 147 17.61 14.66 17.90
CA SER A 147 17.86 15.24 16.58
C SER A 147 19.31 15.73 16.58
N ALA A 148 20.11 15.38 15.57
CA ALA A 148 21.37 16.10 15.35
C ALA A 148 21.04 17.58 15.06
N ASP A 149 21.88 18.54 15.46
CA ASP A 149 21.65 19.96 15.13
C ASP A 149 21.47 20.13 13.59
N PRO A 150 20.26 20.45 13.09
CA PRO A 150 19.88 20.25 11.69
C PRO A 150 20.73 21.04 10.68
N GLN A 151 21.33 22.16 11.09
CA GLN A 151 22.07 23.05 10.18
C GLN A 151 23.48 22.58 9.84
N THR A 152 24.05 21.67 10.63
CA THR A 152 25.44 21.22 10.42
C THR A 152 25.57 20.04 9.45
N VAL A 153 24.45 19.38 9.11
CA VAL A 153 24.50 18.02 8.51
C VAL A 153 24.00 17.95 7.05
N PHE A 154 23.03 18.78 6.64
CA PHE A 154 22.49 18.74 5.27
C PHE A 154 22.26 20.14 4.68
N ALA A 155 23.21 20.63 3.90
CA ALA A 155 22.91 21.68 2.94
C ALA A 155 22.19 21.06 1.74
N SER A 156 20.87 21.26 1.65
CA SER A 156 20.08 20.97 0.46
C SER A 156 20.73 21.69 -0.74
N PRO A 157 21.13 20.98 -1.82
CA PRO A 157 21.86 21.64 -2.89
C PRO A 157 20.94 22.63 -3.63
N ALA A 158 21.45 23.82 -3.95
CA ALA A 158 20.68 24.86 -4.66
C ALA A 158 20.29 24.44 -6.09
N SER A 159 21.10 23.59 -6.72
CA SER A 159 20.85 22.95 -8.01
C SER A 159 21.18 21.46 -7.90
N PHE A 160 20.47 20.59 -8.63
CA PHE A 160 20.65 19.14 -8.56
C PHE A 160 22.00 18.68 -9.13
N PRO A 161 22.82 17.97 -8.35
CA PRO A 161 23.51 16.79 -8.83
C PRO A 161 22.77 15.53 -8.39
N THR A 162 22.63 14.55 -9.30
CA THR A 162 21.95 13.26 -9.07
C THR A 162 22.76 12.33 -8.13
N LYS A 163 23.99 12.71 -7.75
CA LYS A 163 24.87 11.92 -6.88
C LYS A 163 25.58 12.87 -5.91
N LEU A 164 25.44 12.65 -4.60
CA LEU A 164 26.22 13.39 -3.63
C LEU A 164 27.69 12.93 -3.79
N GLU A 165 28.58 13.79 -4.27
CA GLU A 165 30.02 13.54 -4.13
C GLU A 165 30.35 13.66 -2.64
N ILE A 166 30.45 12.51 -1.97
CA ILE A 166 30.98 12.45 -0.60
C ILE A 166 32.48 12.73 -0.73
N THR A 167 32.87 14.01 -0.75
CA THR A 167 34.28 14.39 -0.72
C THR A 167 34.81 14.00 0.65
N THR A 168 35.52 12.88 0.71
CA THR A 168 36.20 12.33 1.91
C THR A 168 37.28 13.25 2.48
N GLY A 169 37.49 14.45 1.91
CA GLY A 169 38.57 15.38 2.28
C GLY A 169 38.22 16.45 3.32
N LYS A 170 36.94 16.65 3.66
CA LYS A 170 36.56 17.41 4.86
C LYS A 170 35.77 16.48 5.75
N THR A 171 36.45 15.95 6.76
CA THR A 171 35.83 15.47 8.00
C THR A 171 34.96 16.60 8.55
N ALA A 172 33.74 16.75 8.02
CA ALA A 172 32.66 17.23 8.84
C ALA A 172 32.73 16.32 10.07
N GLN A 173 32.84 16.92 11.25
CA GLN A 173 32.80 16.17 12.50
C GLN A 173 31.41 15.54 12.59
N PHE A 174 31.25 14.39 11.93
CA PHE A 174 30.09 13.54 12.02
C PHE A 174 30.15 12.97 13.44
N ALA A 175 29.56 13.68 14.39
CA ALA A 175 29.45 13.20 15.74
C ALA A 175 28.81 11.80 15.66
N GLU A 176 29.53 10.77 16.11
CA GLU A 176 28.96 9.44 16.33
C GLU A 176 27.81 9.59 17.32
N ILE A 177 26.59 9.78 16.84
CA ILE A 177 25.41 9.74 17.70
C ILE A 177 25.18 8.26 18.01
N LYS A 178 25.83 7.78 19.08
CA LYS A 178 25.57 6.47 19.67
C LYS A 178 24.17 6.46 20.26
N ASN A 179 23.19 6.12 19.43
CA ASN A 179 21.81 6.07 19.87
C ASN A 179 21.61 4.89 20.84
N ARG A 180 21.12 5.18 22.05
CA ARG A 180 20.83 4.19 23.09
C ARG A 180 19.32 4.20 23.34
N GLY A 181 18.65 3.11 22.99
CA GLY A 181 17.25 2.83 23.41
C GLY A 181 16.16 3.21 22.40
N LEU A 182 16.20 2.64 21.20
CA LEU A 182 15.16 2.76 20.17
C LEU A 182 14.17 1.59 20.26
N ALA A 183 13.37 1.55 21.32
CA ALA A 183 12.32 0.53 21.43
C ALA A 183 11.18 0.83 20.44
N SER A 184 10.72 -0.19 19.72
CA SER A 184 9.54 -0.05 18.87
C SER A 184 8.29 0.09 19.73
N TYR A 185 7.50 1.13 19.51
CA TYR A 185 6.20 1.28 20.18
C TYR A 185 5.08 0.54 19.43
N PHE A 186 5.33 0.17 18.16
CA PHE A 186 4.35 -0.56 17.36
C PHE A 186 5.01 -1.34 16.22
N THR A 187 4.58 -2.59 16.02
CA THR A 187 5.08 -3.46 14.95
C THR A 187 3.97 -4.33 14.37
N PHE A 188 4.00 -4.54 13.06
CA PHE A 188 3.14 -5.46 12.31
C PHE A 188 4.01 -6.51 11.61
N SER A 189 3.62 -7.77 11.73
CA SER A 189 4.19 -8.87 10.96
C SER A 189 3.22 -9.37 9.89
N CYS A 190 3.81 -9.89 8.81
CA CYS A 190 3.11 -10.54 7.72
C CYS A 190 3.11 -12.05 7.93
N VAL A 191 1.93 -12.67 7.91
CA VAL A 191 1.78 -14.12 8.05
C VAL A 191 1.07 -14.67 6.81
N ARG A 192 1.71 -15.60 6.12
CA ARG A 192 1.07 -16.42 5.09
C ARG A 192 0.51 -17.67 5.75
N LEU A 193 -0.82 -17.82 5.72
CA LEU A 193 -1.47 -19.02 6.25
C LEU A 193 -1.37 -20.15 5.19
N PRO A 194 -1.02 -21.39 5.59
CA PRO A 194 -1.04 -22.53 4.67
C PRO A 194 -2.40 -22.67 3.97
N GLY A 195 -2.39 -22.80 2.64
CA GLY A 195 -3.61 -22.93 1.83
C GLY A 195 -4.28 -21.60 1.43
N PHE A 196 -3.67 -20.45 1.75
CA PHE A 196 -4.13 -19.12 1.31
C PHE A 196 -3.04 -18.38 0.54
N ASP A 197 -3.40 -17.82 -0.60
CA ASP A 197 -2.49 -16.99 -1.41
C ASP A 197 -2.30 -15.57 -0.84
N SER A 198 -3.08 -15.19 0.18
CA SER A 198 -3.06 -13.85 0.78
C SER A 198 -2.15 -13.78 2.01
N ILE A 199 -1.44 -12.66 2.15
CA ILE A 199 -0.64 -12.34 3.34
C ILE A 199 -1.51 -11.55 4.33
N PHE A 200 -1.57 -12.00 5.57
CA PHE A 200 -2.30 -11.32 6.63
C PHE A 200 -1.35 -10.46 7.47
N ARG A 201 -1.74 -9.21 7.74
CA ARG A 201 -1.02 -8.31 8.65
C ARG A 201 -1.57 -8.48 10.06
N ILE A 202 -0.70 -8.81 11.01
CA ILE A 202 -1.06 -9.03 12.42
C ILE A 202 -0.12 -8.20 13.28
N PRO A 203 -0.63 -7.38 14.22
CA PRO A 203 0.25 -6.66 15.13
C PRO A 203 0.98 -7.65 16.02
N ASP A 204 2.27 -7.43 16.23
CA ASP A 204 3.04 -8.32 17.08
C ASP A 204 2.64 -8.14 18.53
N LEU A 205 2.55 -9.25 19.27
CA LEU A 205 2.36 -9.18 20.71
C LEU A 205 3.63 -8.62 21.38
N PRO A 206 3.50 -7.66 22.32
CA PRO A 206 4.64 -7.15 23.05
C PRO A 206 5.33 -8.27 23.85
N PRO A 207 6.62 -8.15 24.19
CA PRO A 207 7.29 -9.10 25.07
C PRO A 207 6.71 -9.02 26.49
N LEU A 208 6.50 -10.17 27.13
CA LEU A 208 6.03 -10.23 28.52
C LEU A 208 7.21 -10.10 29.49
N GLN A 209 7.66 -8.87 29.69
CA GLN A 209 8.68 -8.55 30.68
C GLN A 209 8.06 -8.05 32.00
N ASN A 210 7.04 -7.20 31.89
CA ASN A 210 6.30 -6.63 33.02
C ASN A 210 4.82 -6.56 32.66
N VAL A 211 3.94 -7.01 33.56
CA VAL A 211 2.49 -7.11 33.30
C VAL A 211 1.85 -5.75 33.03
N VAL A 212 2.21 -4.72 33.80
CA VAL A 212 1.68 -3.36 33.63
C VAL A 212 2.10 -2.80 32.28
N HIS A 213 3.40 -2.92 31.96
CA HIS A 213 3.95 -2.49 30.67
C HIS A 213 3.34 -3.26 29.50
N TYR A 214 3.12 -4.57 29.65
CA TYR A 214 2.50 -5.41 28.63
C TYR A 214 1.07 -4.96 28.31
N PHE A 215 0.25 -4.65 29.33
CA PHE A 215 -1.09 -4.14 29.09
C PHE A 215 -1.12 -2.71 28.53
N SER A 216 -0.18 -1.83 28.90
CA SER A 216 -0.07 -0.52 28.27
C SER A 216 0.29 -0.64 26.78
N GLU A 217 1.25 -1.51 26.45
CA GLU A 217 1.66 -1.82 25.09
C GLU A 217 0.54 -2.46 24.25
N LEU A 218 -0.28 -3.34 24.86
CA LEU A 218 -1.48 -3.88 24.22
C LEU A 218 -2.55 -2.80 23.98
N LYS A 219 -2.73 -1.87 24.93
CA LYS A 219 -3.65 -0.75 24.77
C LYS A 219 -3.25 0.12 23.58
N VAL A 220 -1.97 0.46 23.43
CA VAL A 220 -1.45 1.22 22.28
C VAL A 220 -1.79 0.52 20.96
N ARG A 221 -1.48 -0.78 20.84
CA ARG A 221 -1.80 -1.58 19.65
C ARG A 221 -3.30 -1.62 19.35
N TYR A 222 -4.13 -1.79 20.38
CA TYR A 222 -5.58 -1.78 20.25
C TYR A 222 -6.10 -0.42 19.74
N LEU A 223 -5.62 0.70 20.28
CA LEU A 223 -6.01 2.04 19.85
C LEU A 223 -5.66 2.28 18.37
N ILE A 224 -4.44 1.91 17.97
CA ILE A 224 -3.99 2.01 16.57
C ILE A 224 -4.90 1.19 15.65
N LEU A 225 -5.19 -0.06 16.00
CA LEU A 225 -6.06 -0.93 15.20
C LEU A 225 -7.52 -0.44 15.13
N ARG A 226 -8.08 -0.01 16.26
CA ARG A 226 -9.44 0.52 16.36
C ARG A 226 -9.60 1.72 15.43
N ASP A 227 -8.67 2.66 15.51
CA ASP A 227 -8.72 3.92 14.79
C ASP A 227 -8.43 3.74 13.31
N TYR A 228 -7.47 2.90 12.94
CA TYR A 228 -7.26 2.51 11.54
C TYR A 228 -8.52 1.87 10.93
N SER A 229 -9.18 0.97 11.68
CA SER A 229 -10.41 0.32 11.23
C SER A 229 -11.58 1.30 11.11
N ALA A 230 -11.65 2.31 11.97
CA ALA A 230 -12.64 3.38 11.90
C ALA A 230 -12.39 4.28 10.68
N LEU A 231 -11.16 4.75 10.47
CA LEU A 231 -10.76 5.55 9.31
C LEU A 231 -11.08 4.83 8.00
N ARG A 232 -10.75 3.54 7.92
CA ARG A 232 -11.03 2.74 6.71
C ARG A 232 -12.52 2.60 6.44
N ARG A 233 -13.33 2.31 7.46
CA ARG A 233 -14.79 2.23 7.30
C ARG A 233 -15.35 3.54 6.79
N PHE A 234 -14.90 4.66 7.36
CA PHE A 234 -15.28 5.99 6.91
C PHE A 234 -14.86 6.24 5.45
N ALA A 235 -13.60 5.96 5.10
CA ALA A 235 -13.09 6.12 3.74
C ALA A 235 -13.88 5.31 2.70
N VAL A 236 -14.16 4.04 2.98
CA VAL A 236 -14.95 3.16 2.11
C VAL A 236 -16.38 3.67 1.96
N GLU A 237 -16.99 4.19 3.03
CA GLU A 237 -18.32 4.79 2.97
C GLU A 237 -18.34 6.06 2.12
N CYS A 238 -17.35 6.95 2.29
CA CYS A 238 -17.19 8.13 1.45
C CYS A 238 -17.02 7.79 -0.03
N MET A 239 -16.35 6.67 -0.34
CA MET A 239 -16.23 6.17 -1.71
C MET A 239 -17.57 5.66 -2.25
N LYS A 240 -18.25 4.78 -1.50
CA LYS A 240 -19.54 4.18 -1.91
C LYS A 240 -20.65 5.21 -2.11
N THR A 241 -20.68 6.25 -1.28
CA THR A 241 -21.69 7.32 -1.36
C THR A 241 -21.37 8.36 -2.44
N GLY A 242 -20.23 8.24 -3.13
CA GLY A 242 -19.77 9.24 -4.10
C GLY A 242 -19.28 10.55 -3.46
N THR A 243 -19.14 10.61 -2.13
CA THR A 243 -18.65 11.80 -1.41
C THR A 243 -17.24 12.20 -1.87
N ILE A 244 -16.36 11.22 -2.13
CA ILE A 244 -15.01 11.48 -2.65
C ILE A 244 -15.09 12.16 -4.02
N GLN A 245 -15.96 11.66 -4.91
CA GLN A 245 -16.13 12.22 -6.25
C GLN A 245 -16.68 13.66 -6.21
N GLN A 246 -17.67 13.92 -5.35
CA GLN A 246 -18.20 15.28 -5.13
C GLN A 246 -17.09 16.23 -4.68
N ALA A 247 -16.23 15.79 -3.75
CA ALA A 247 -15.13 16.61 -3.25
C ALA A 247 -14.09 16.95 -4.33
N LYS A 248 -13.79 16.01 -5.25
CA LYS A 248 -12.92 16.24 -6.42
C LYS A 248 -13.48 17.32 -7.34
N GLU A 249 -14.81 17.34 -7.50
CA GLU A 249 -15.54 18.34 -8.29
C GLU A 249 -15.64 19.69 -7.58
N GLY A 250 -15.24 19.76 -6.30
CA GLY A 250 -15.30 20.98 -5.49
C GLY A 250 -16.62 21.16 -4.74
N HIS A 251 -17.40 20.09 -4.58
CA HIS A 251 -18.72 20.07 -3.94
C HIS A 251 -18.75 19.13 -2.71
N GLY A 252 -19.79 19.27 -1.88
CA GLY A 252 -20.00 18.42 -0.71
C GLY A 252 -19.15 18.79 0.52
N HIS A 253 -19.32 18.04 1.60
CA HIS A 253 -18.77 18.40 2.93
C HIS A 253 -17.26 18.16 3.07
N LEU A 254 -16.66 17.34 2.19
CA LEU A 254 -15.21 17.12 2.13
C LEU A 254 -14.50 18.12 1.19
N ALA A 255 -15.23 18.93 0.42
CA ALA A 255 -14.63 19.95 -0.41
C ALA A 255 -13.89 20.98 0.47
N ASN A 256 -12.68 21.35 0.06
CA ASN A 256 -11.81 22.30 0.76
C ASN A 256 -11.44 21.92 2.20
N LYS A 257 -11.72 20.68 2.65
CA LYS A 257 -11.25 20.17 3.94
C LYS A 257 -9.87 19.57 3.81
N THR A 258 -8.97 19.94 4.72
CA THR A 258 -7.68 19.27 4.84
C THR A 258 -7.84 17.95 5.58
N PHE A 259 -6.90 17.04 5.39
CA PHE A 259 -6.91 15.76 6.06
C PHE A 259 -6.70 15.94 7.57
N GLY A 260 -5.83 16.89 7.98
CA GLY A 260 -5.65 17.28 9.38
C GLY A 260 -6.96 17.71 10.05
N ASP A 261 -7.76 18.57 9.40
CA ASP A 261 -9.06 19.02 9.92
C ASP A 261 -10.03 17.84 10.15
N CYS A 262 -10.07 16.91 9.19
CA CYS A 262 -10.88 15.70 9.33
C CYS A 262 -10.43 14.86 10.52
N MET A 263 -9.12 14.64 10.68
CA MET A 263 -8.58 13.80 11.74
C MET A 263 -8.81 14.40 13.13
N HIS A 264 -8.66 15.71 13.29
CA HIS A 264 -9.02 16.43 14.51
C HIS A 264 -10.50 16.28 14.86
N SER A 265 -11.39 16.36 13.86
CA SER A 265 -12.84 16.29 14.06
C SER A 265 -13.32 14.91 14.53
N PHE A 266 -12.60 13.83 14.17
CA PHE A 266 -12.98 12.46 14.52
C PHE A 266 -12.43 11.98 15.87
N GLY A 267 -11.51 12.72 16.50
CA GLY A 267 -11.01 12.39 17.84
C GLY A 267 -10.15 11.12 17.88
N TYR A 268 -9.34 10.87 16.85
CA TYR A 268 -8.42 9.73 16.83
C TYR A 268 -7.32 9.84 17.89
N SER A 269 -6.84 8.69 18.36
CA SER A 269 -5.76 8.58 19.34
C SER A 269 -4.43 9.12 18.82
N ASN A 270 -3.59 9.63 19.73
CA ASN A 270 -2.25 10.13 19.39
C ASN A 270 -1.34 9.00 18.87
N GLU A 271 -1.52 7.79 19.40
CA GLU A 271 -0.81 6.58 19.01
C GLU A 271 -1.08 6.22 17.55
N PHE A 272 -2.35 6.25 17.13
CA PHE A 272 -2.71 6.08 15.73
C PHE A 272 -2.18 7.22 14.87
N TRP A 273 -2.36 8.45 15.33
CA TRP A 273 -2.06 9.63 14.51
C TRP A 273 -0.57 9.77 14.21
N SER A 274 0.31 9.54 15.20
CA SER A 274 1.77 9.52 14.99
C SER A 274 2.21 8.43 14.00
N THR A 275 1.65 7.22 14.13
CA THR A 275 1.91 6.08 13.21
C THR A 275 1.45 6.41 11.78
N PHE A 276 0.26 7.00 11.65
CA PHE A 276 -0.33 7.38 10.36
C PHE A 276 0.50 8.47 9.67
N LEU A 277 0.86 9.53 10.39
CA LEU A 277 1.69 10.62 9.89
C LEU A 277 3.06 10.12 9.42
N ALA A 278 3.71 9.24 10.19
CA ALA A 278 4.98 8.64 9.80
C ALA A 278 4.89 7.85 8.49
N PHE A 279 3.85 7.03 8.34
CA PHE A 279 3.62 6.25 7.14
C PHE A 279 3.38 7.13 5.91
N PHE A 280 2.49 8.12 6.01
CA PHE A 280 2.17 9.00 4.88
C PHE A 280 3.27 10.02 4.58
N SER A 281 4.02 10.49 5.57
CA SER A 281 5.19 11.36 5.37
C SER A 281 6.23 10.67 4.49
N ILE A 282 6.48 9.38 4.71
CA ILE A 282 7.41 8.59 3.89
C ILE A 282 6.82 8.23 2.53
N MET A 283 5.55 7.80 2.47
CA MET A 283 4.90 7.46 1.20
C MET A 283 4.86 8.65 0.23
N CYS A 284 4.50 9.82 0.76
CA CYS A 284 4.43 11.08 0.02
C CYS A 284 5.76 11.84 0.03
N THR A 285 6.80 11.31 0.67
CA THR A 285 8.12 11.93 0.88
C THR A 285 8.02 13.43 1.22
N CYS A 286 7.17 13.78 2.17
CA CYS A 286 6.87 15.15 2.57
C CYS A 286 6.81 15.29 4.08
N THR A 287 6.70 16.52 4.58
CA THR A 287 6.67 16.77 6.02
C THR A 287 5.33 16.38 6.66
N PHE A 288 5.24 16.31 7.99
CA PHE A 288 3.97 16.05 8.65
C PHE A 288 2.95 17.16 8.42
N GLU A 289 3.39 18.42 8.39
CA GLU A 289 2.51 19.54 8.02
C GLU A 289 2.00 19.43 6.58
N ASP A 290 2.84 19.00 5.65
CA ASP A 290 2.37 18.72 4.30
C ASP A 290 1.27 17.66 4.32
N VAL A 291 1.47 16.51 4.99
CA VAL A 291 0.45 15.44 5.11
C VAL A 291 -0.86 15.97 5.71
N LYS A 292 -0.79 16.78 6.77
CA LYS A 292 -1.97 17.39 7.39
C LYS A 292 -2.71 18.29 6.39
N ALA A 293 -1.98 19.03 5.56
CA ALA A 293 -2.52 19.97 4.57
C ALA A 293 -3.05 19.31 3.28
N TYR A 294 -2.86 17.99 3.08
CA TYR A 294 -3.45 17.30 1.93
C TYR A 294 -4.98 17.48 1.93
N PRO A 295 -5.62 17.65 0.75
CA PRO A 295 -7.07 17.56 0.66
C PRO A 295 -7.56 16.20 1.19
N ALA A 296 -8.55 16.20 2.09
CA ALA A 296 -8.97 14.99 2.80
C ALA A 296 -9.38 13.86 1.85
N TYR A 297 -10.07 14.19 0.76
CA TYR A 297 -10.55 13.20 -0.21
C TYR A 297 -9.42 12.40 -0.87
N VAL A 298 -8.22 12.99 -1.03
CA VAL A 298 -7.06 12.34 -1.66
C VAL A 298 -6.57 11.15 -0.81
N ILE A 299 -6.36 11.39 0.48
CA ILE A 299 -5.90 10.35 1.41
C ILE A 299 -7.01 9.34 1.68
N LEU A 300 -8.27 9.78 1.80
CA LEU A 300 -9.40 8.88 2.00
C LEU A 300 -9.61 7.93 0.81
N GLU A 301 -9.49 8.41 -0.44
CA GLU A 301 -9.54 7.54 -1.62
C GLU A 301 -8.47 6.46 -1.56
N PHE A 302 -7.21 6.85 -1.28
CA PHE A 302 -6.12 5.89 -1.15
C PHE A 302 -6.41 4.85 -0.05
N CYS A 303 -6.87 5.27 1.12
CA CYS A 303 -7.23 4.39 2.24
C CYS A 303 -8.41 3.45 1.92
N ALA A 304 -9.36 3.89 1.08
CA ALA A 304 -10.51 3.09 0.69
C ALA A 304 -10.14 2.03 -0.37
N VAL A 305 -9.32 2.39 -1.37
CA VAL A 305 -8.90 1.48 -2.45
C VAL A 305 -7.86 0.47 -1.95
N THR A 306 -6.91 0.90 -1.11
CA THR A 306 -5.85 0.01 -0.64
C THR A 306 -6.38 -0.95 0.43
N ASN A 307 -6.36 -2.25 0.12
CA ASN A 307 -6.94 -3.28 0.98
C ASN A 307 -6.06 -3.56 2.20
N SER A 308 -6.65 -3.88 3.36
CA SER A 308 -5.93 -4.15 4.61
C SER A 308 -5.16 -5.49 4.63
N ASN A 309 -5.43 -6.38 3.68
CA ASN A 309 -4.92 -7.75 3.69
C ASN A 309 -3.71 -7.96 2.77
N GLY A 310 -2.80 -6.97 2.70
CA GLY A 310 -1.56 -7.05 1.95
C GLY A 310 -1.78 -7.25 0.45
N LYS A 311 -1.51 -6.22 -0.35
CA LYS A 311 -1.24 -6.39 -1.78
C LYS A 311 -0.14 -5.44 -2.22
N MET A 312 0.77 -5.07 -1.32
CA MET A 312 1.96 -4.37 -1.75
C MET A 312 2.79 -5.33 -2.59
N CYS A 313 3.00 -4.96 -3.84
CA CYS A 313 3.76 -5.73 -4.81
C CYS A 313 5.07 -5.02 -5.12
N PHE A 314 6.06 -5.83 -5.46
CA PHE A 314 7.37 -5.39 -5.89
C PHE A 314 7.70 -6.07 -7.20
N VAL A 315 8.31 -5.33 -8.10
CA VAL A 315 8.91 -5.91 -9.31
C VAL A 315 10.04 -6.84 -8.87
N THR A 316 10.13 -8.01 -9.50
CA THR A 316 11.10 -9.05 -9.16
C THR A 316 12.28 -9.10 -10.11
N CYS A 317 12.14 -8.50 -11.29
CA CYS A 317 13.27 -8.17 -12.15
C CYS A 317 13.85 -6.81 -11.77
N SER A 318 15.05 -6.50 -12.26
CA SER A 318 15.67 -5.18 -12.05
C SER A 318 14.88 -4.09 -12.78
N ILE A 319 14.90 -2.86 -12.25
CA ILE A 319 14.32 -1.72 -12.97
C ILE A 319 14.96 -1.48 -14.34
N LYS A 320 16.21 -1.90 -14.53
CA LYS A 320 16.87 -1.88 -15.84
C LYS A 320 16.09 -2.71 -16.87
N ASP A 321 15.67 -3.91 -16.50
CA ASP A 321 14.88 -4.80 -17.37
C ASP A 321 13.51 -4.17 -17.71
N VAL A 322 12.89 -3.47 -16.75
CA VAL A 322 11.68 -2.67 -17.00
C VAL A 322 11.95 -1.54 -18.00
N CYS A 323 13.05 -0.81 -17.83
CA CYS A 323 13.46 0.26 -18.76
C CYS A 323 13.68 -0.29 -20.17
N ASP A 324 14.46 -1.36 -20.29
CA ASP A 324 14.86 -1.96 -21.57
C ASP A 324 13.62 -2.41 -22.37
N ARG A 325 12.63 -3.02 -21.72
CA ARG A 325 11.35 -3.41 -22.36
C ARG A 325 10.47 -2.23 -22.76
N LEU A 326 10.47 -1.16 -21.97
CA LEU A 326 9.72 0.05 -22.32
C LEU A 326 10.31 0.75 -23.54
N VAL A 327 11.64 0.80 -23.64
CA VAL A 327 12.32 1.52 -24.73
C VAL A 327 12.59 0.66 -25.97
N GLU A 328 12.36 -0.66 -25.93
CA GLU A 328 12.53 -1.57 -27.06
C GLU A 328 11.96 -1.02 -28.40
N PRO A 329 10.72 -0.52 -28.48
CA PRO A 329 10.18 0.00 -29.75
C PRO A 329 10.70 1.40 -30.13
N VAL A 330 11.41 2.10 -29.24
CA VAL A 330 11.78 3.52 -29.40
C VAL A 330 12.94 3.66 -30.38
N GLN A 331 12.75 4.48 -31.42
CA GLN A 331 13.70 4.55 -32.55
C GLN A 331 14.97 5.34 -32.24
N THR A 332 14.88 6.39 -31.41
CA THR A 332 16.03 7.24 -31.07
C THR A 332 16.02 7.57 -29.57
N ILE A 333 17.15 7.32 -28.90
CA ILE A 333 17.39 7.67 -27.49
C ILE A 333 18.66 8.51 -27.42
N GLN A 334 18.59 9.66 -26.76
CA GLN A 334 19.70 10.61 -26.57
C GLN A 334 19.96 10.77 -25.07
N ASN A 335 21.00 10.12 -24.56
CA ASN A 335 21.44 10.25 -23.17
C ASN A 335 22.48 11.37 -23.02
N SER A 336 22.82 11.74 -21.78
CA SER A 336 23.78 12.83 -21.48
C SER A 336 23.47 14.13 -22.24
N THR A 337 22.19 14.38 -22.50
CA THR A 337 21.72 15.48 -23.36
C THR A 337 20.72 16.33 -22.57
N THR A 338 21.09 17.58 -22.30
CA THR A 338 20.24 18.53 -21.59
C THR A 338 19.46 19.37 -22.60
N VAL A 339 18.13 19.44 -22.42
CA VAL A 339 17.28 20.39 -23.16
C VAL A 339 17.34 21.76 -22.49
N CYS A 340 17.76 22.77 -23.24
CA CYS A 340 17.95 24.14 -22.74
C CYS A 340 16.77 25.06 -23.10
N GLY A 341 16.04 24.78 -24.16
CA GLY A 341 14.95 25.62 -24.63
C GLY A 341 14.16 24.99 -25.77
N ILE A 342 13.00 25.58 -26.07
CA ILE A 342 12.09 25.15 -27.12
C ILE A 342 11.56 26.37 -27.87
N ARG A 343 11.78 26.46 -29.18
CA ARG A 343 11.24 27.55 -30.01
C ARG A 343 10.19 27.02 -30.98
N HIS A 344 9.21 27.84 -31.33
CA HIS A 344 8.25 27.52 -32.37
C HIS A 344 8.68 28.20 -33.68
N ASN A 345 8.83 27.42 -34.75
CA ASN A 345 9.08 27.91 -36.09
C ASN A 345 7.73 28.20 -36.76
N GLU A 346 7.38 29.48 -36.91
CA GLU A 346 6.09 29.90 -37.48
C GLU A 346 5.92 29.48 -38.95
N GLN A 347 7.01 29.33 -39.71
CA GLN A 347 6.94 28.97 -41.13
C GLN A 347 6.62 27.49 -41.32
N THR A 348 7.23 26.63 -40.52
CA THR A 348 7.05 25.17 -40.61
C THR A 348 5.98 24.65 -39.64
N SER A 349 5.53 25.47 -38.70
CA SER A 349 4.69 25.08 -37.56
C SER A 349 5.28 23.94 -36.72
N LYS A 350 6.62 23.87 -36.65
CA LYS A 350 7.37 22.86 -35.89
C LYS A 350 8.07 23.46 -34.68
N PHE A 351 8.39 22.60 -33.72
CA PHE A 351 9.15 22.95 -32.53
C PHE A 351 10.63 22.64 -32.72
N ILE A 352 11.48 23.64 -32.54
CA ILE A 352 12.93 23.51 -32.50
C ILE A 352 13.34 23.31 -31.05
N ILE A 353 13.89 22.15 -30.71
CA ILE A 353 14.47 21.88 -29.39
C ILE A 353 15.96 22.15 -29.44
N THR A 354 16.44 22.96 -28.50
CA THR A 354 17.86 23.24 -28.27
C THR A 354 18.42 22.29 -27.23
N THR A 355 19.47 21.56 -27.58
CA THR A 355 20.13 20.61 -26.69
C THR A 355 21.64 20.83 -26.59
N VAL A 356 22.19 20.55 -25.41
CA VAL A 356 23.64 20.57 -25.13
C VAL A 356 24.08 19.29 -24.43
N PRO A 357 25.35 18.89 -24.54
CA PRO A 357 25.92 17.87 -23.67
C PRO A 357 25.70 18.25 -22.19
N THR A 358 25.24 17.31 -21.37
CA THR A 358 24.93 17.60 -19.96
C THR A 358 26.15 18.06 -19.16
N SER A 359 27.35 17.61 -19.53
CA SER A 359 28.62 18.09 -18.97
C SER A 359 28.87 19.58 -19.19
N GLU A 360 28.20 20.22 -20.15
CA GLU A 360 28.42 21.62 -20.52
C GLU A 360 27.23 22.52 -20.16
N ALA A 361 26.11 21.93 -19.73
CA ALA A 361 24.86 22.65 -19.45
C ALA A 361 24.95 23.73 -18.34
N HIS A 362 26.01 23.71 -17.54
CA HIS A 362 26.27 24.69 -16.47
C HIS A 362 27.18 25.85 -16.91
N LEU A 363 27.72 25.81 -18.13
CA LEU A 363 28.66 26.80 -18.63
C LEU A 363 27.90 28.03 -19.19
N PRO A 364 28.21 29.27 -18.78
CA PRO A 364 27.48 30.49 -19.17
C PRO A 364 27.46 30.85 -20.67
N GLN A 365 28.14 30.10 -21.55
CA GLN A 365 28.37 30.44 -22.97
C GLN A 365 28.38 29.19 -23.87
N CYS A 366 27.44 28.27 -23.67
CA CYS A 366 27.37 27.00 -24.42
C CYS A 366 26.83 27.12 -25.86
N GLU A 367 26.89 28.30 -26.49
CA GLU A 367 26.34 28.50 -27.85
C GLU A 367 27.05 27.66 -28.92
N GLN A 368 28.32 27.31 -28.69
CA GLN A 368 29.16 26.59 -29.67
C GLN A 368 28.85 25.09 -29.79
N THR A 369 28.21 24.47 -28.78
CA THR A 369 27.87 23.04 -28.76
C THR A 369 26.37 22.78 -28.81
N ASN A 370 25.57 23.84 -28.99
CA ASN A 370 24.14 23.74 -29.19
C ASN A 370 23.81 22.94 -30.45
N THR A 371 22.97 21.93 -30.27
CA THR A 371 22.36 21.17 -31.35
C THR A 371 20.87 21.47 -31.40
N TRP A 372 20.30 21.48 -32.60
CA TRP A 372 18.92 21.87 -32.84
C TRP A 372 18.21 20.81 -33.68
N HIS A 373 17.02 20.42 -33.24
CA HIS A 373 16.21 19.44 -33.96
C HIS A 373 14.75 19.88 -34.01
N GLU A 374 14.12 19.72 -35.18
CA GLU A 374 12.70 20.03 -35.40
C GLU A 374 11.78 18.83 -35.14
N TYR A 375 10.64 19.09 -34.49
CA TYR A 375 9.61 18.12 -34.13
C TYR A 375 8.22 18.70 -34.33
N ASP A 376 7.25 17.84 -34.65
CA ASP A 376 5.83 18.22 -34.79
C ASP A 376 5.13 18.30 -33.42
N HIS A 377 5.58 17.49 -32.46
CA HIS A 377 5.12 17.54 -31.07
C HIS A 377 6.27 17.43 -30.08
N VAL A 378 6.07 18.04 -28.90
CA VAL A 378 6.99 17.95 -27.76
C VAL A 378 6.23 17.53 -26.52
N ILE A 379 6.70 16.46 -25.87
CA ILE A 379 6.18 15.99 -24.59
C ILE A 379 7.21 16.28 -23.51
N PHE A 380 6.86 17.11 -22.55
CA PHE A 380 7.62 17.29 -21.32
C PHE A 380 7.24 16.19 -20.33
N ALA A 381 8.13 15.21 -20.18
CA ALA A 381 8.07 14.15 -19.18
C ALA A 381 9.00 14.44 -17.97
N THR A 382 9.31 15.72 -17.76
CA THR A 382 10.04 16.24 -16.61
C THR A 382 9.07 16.63 -15.48
N GLN A 383 9.60 17.04 -14.34
CA GLN A 383 8.80 17.71 -13.32
C GLN A 383 8.27 19.07 -13.83
N ALA A 384 7.19 19.58 -13.23
CA ALA A 384 6.56 20.85 -13.61
C ALA A 384 7.50 22.05 -13.43
N ASN A 385 8.25 22.09 -12.32
CA ASN A 385 9.26 23.10 -12.04
C ASN A 385 10.41 23.11 -13.07
N GLN A 386 10.76 21.93 -13.62
CA GLN A 386 11.78 21.79 -14.66
C GLN A 386 11.23 22.21 -16.02
N ALA A 387 10.03 21.76 -16.39
CA ALA A 387 9.36 22.17 -17.62
C ALA A 387 9.16 23.69 -17.65
N SER A 388 8.74 24.29 -16.53
CA SER A 388 8.60 25.74 -16.38
C SER A 388 9.91 26.49 -16.70
N ARG A 389 11.04 26.04 -16.14
CA ARG A 389 12.36 26.64 -16.41
C ARG A 389 12.79 26.54 -17.88
N ILE A 390 12.56 25.39 -18.51
CA ILE A 390 12.88 25.18 -19.94
C ILE A 390 12.01 26.08 -20.84
N LEU A 391 10.75 26.31 -20.46
CA LEU A 391 9.87 27.21 -21.19
C LEU A 391 10.21 28.69 -20.95
N GLN A 392 10.68 29.04 -19.75
CA GLN A 392 11.09 30.40 -19.39
C GLN A 392 12.37 30.85 -20.09
N SER A 393 13.38 29.98 -20.23
CA SER A 393 14.62 30.31 -20.95
C SER A 393 14.36 30.72 -22.40
N THR A 394 13.26 30.24 -22.97
CA THR A 394 12.78 30.60 -24.31
C THR A 394 12.10 31.97 -24.33
N ALA A 395 11.41 32.36 -23.26
CA ALA A 395 10.63 33.60 -23.19
C ALA A 395 11.53 34.85 -23.19
N THR A 396 12.73 34.77 -22.62
CA THR A 396 13.69 35.89 -22.56
C THR A 396 14.27 36.30 -23.92
N GLU A 397 14.28 35.41 -24.92
CA GLU A 397 14.70 35.75 -26.29
C GLU A 397 13.56 36.38 -27.12
N ASN A 398 12.30 36.08 -26.81
CA ASN A 398 11.13 36.38 -27.66
C ASN A 398 10.21 37.50 -27.15
N VAL A 399 10.62 38.28 -26.14
CA VAL A 399 9.80 39.36 -25.51
C VAL A 399 9.31 40.43 -26.50
N LYS A 400 9.83 40.47 -27.74
CA LYS A 400 9.46 41.48 -28.74
C LYS A 400 8.25 41.11 -29.62
N ASN A 401 7.80 39.85 -29.67
CA ASN A 401 6.68 39.43 -30.52
C ASN A 401 5.55 38.77 -29.71
N ASP A 402 4.45 39.50 -29.50
CA ASP A 402 3.21 38.99 -28.94
C ASP A 402 2.51 38.08 -29.98
N ASN A 403 2.58 36.77 -29.80
CA ASN A 403 1.95 35.78 -30.67
C ASN A 403 1.25 34.69 -29.84
N LEU A 404 0.45 33.85 -30.50
CA LEU A 404 -0.35 32.82 -29.81
C LEU A 404 0.54 31.84 -29.01
N TYR A 405 1.75 31.56 -29.52
CA TYR A 405 2.70 30.67 -28.87
C TYR A 405 3.30 31.30 -27.60
N THR A 406 3.75 32.55 -27.64
CA THR A 406 4.31 33.24 -26.47
C THR A 406 3.26 33.44 -25.37
N ASN A 407 2.00 33.67 -25.73
CA ASN A 407 0.87 33.67 -24.80
C ASN A 407 0.62 32.29 -24.17
N PHE A 408 0.66 31.23 -24.97
CA PHE A 408 0.58 29.85 -24.47
C PHE A 408 1.71 29.54 -23.48
N ILE A 409 2.97 29.87 -23.82
CA ILE A 409 4.13 29.64 -22.97
C ILE A 409 3.98 30.38 -21.64
N SER A 410 3.60 31.65 -21.67
CA SER A 410 3.38 32.46 -20.47
C SER A 410 2.32 31.84 -19.55
N ARG A 411 1.21 31.37 -20.13
CA ARG A 411 0.15 30.69 -19.37
C ARG A 411 0.61 29.32 -18.84
N ALA A 412 1.35 28.55 -19.62
CA ALA A 412 1.90 27.27 -19.20
C ALA A 412 2.86 27.43 -18.03
N VAL A 413 3.80 28.37 -18.11
CA VAL A 413 4.73 28.71 -17.00
C VAL A 413 3.95 29.11 -15.74
N GLN A 414 2.93 29.96 -15.87
CA GLN A 414 2.09 30.37 -14.73
C GLN A 414 1.41 29.18 -14.05
N VAL A 415 0.93 28.19 -14.82
CA VAL A 415 0.26 27.00 -14.29
C VAL A 415 1.26 26.01 -13.69
N LEU A 416 2.38 25.75 -14.38
CA LEU A 416 3.42 24.83 -13.93
C LEU A 416 4.06 25.28 -12.60
N ASN A 417 4.19 26.59 -12.38
CA ASN A 417 4.71 27.14 -11.11
C ASN A 417 3.76 26.98 -9.92
N GLN A 418 2.52 26.53 -10.12
CA GLN A 418 1.56 26.28 -9.03
C GLN A 418 1.73 24.89 -8.38
N PHE A 419 2.58 24.02 -8.94
CA PHE A 419 2.87 22.71 -8.37
C PHE A 419 4.05 22.80 -7.40
N PRO A 420 3.84 22.70 -6.08
CA PRO A 420 4.94 22.73 -5.12
C PRO A 420 5.73 21.42 -5.17
N TYR A 421 7.03 21.51 -4.92
CA TYR A 421 7.93 20.37 -4.82
C TYR A 421 8.63 20.37 -3.47
N THR A 422 8.90 19.19 -2.95
CA THR A 422 9.74 18.98 -1.77
C THR A 422 10.90 18.05 -2.11
N LYS A 423 11.99 18.17 -1.38
CA LYS A 423 13.20 17.36 -1.57
C LYS A 423 13.18 16.18 -0.61
N SER A 424 13.74 15.07 -1.05
CA SER A 424 13.89 13.87 -0.24
C SER A 424 15.27 13.27 -0.48
N LEU A 425 15.90 12.79 0.58
CA LEU A 425 17.20 12.14 0.52
C LEU A 425 17.01 10.64 0.72
N VAL A 426 17.62 9.85 -0.15
CA VAL A 426 17.69 8.40 0.01
C VAL A 426 19.14 7.99 0.12
N VAL A 427 19.49 7.30 1.20
CA VAL A 427 20.83 6.80 1.48
C VAL A 427 20.80 5.28 1.52
N CYS A 428 21.64 4.64 0.72
CA CYS A 428 21.87 3.21 0.80
C CYS A 428 23.11 2.93 1.64
N HIS A 429 23.00 2.03 2.63
CA HIS A 429 24.05 1.78 3.61
C HIS A 429 23.96 0.38 4.22
N THR A 430 24.97 0.01 5.02
CA THR A 430 24.98 -1.21 5.85
C THR A 430 24.83 -0.92 7.35
N ASP A 431 24.64 0.34 7.75
CA ASP A 431 24.51 0.73 9.15
C ASP A 431 23.25 0.16 9.83
N THR A 432 23.44 -0.68 10.84
CA THR A 432 22.35 -1.24 11.64
C THR A 432 21.83 -0.29 12.71
N ALA A 433 22.50 0.83 12.98
CA ALA A 433 22.09 1.82 13.99
C ALA A 433 20.78 2.54 13.61
N LEU A 434 20.39 2.50 12.34
CA LEU A 434 19.15 3.08 11.81
C LEU A 434 17.96 2.11 11.84
N MET A 435 18.14 0.94 12.46
CA MET A 435 17.12 -0.08 12.66
C MET A 435 16.62 -0.10 14.12
N PRO A 436 15.46 -0.73 14.40
CA PRO A 436 15.02 -0.95 15.78
C PRO A 436 16.09 -1.67 16.61
N ALA A 437 16.14 -1.35 17.91
CA ALA A 437 17.19 -1.86 18.81
C ALA A 437 17.23 -3.39 18.88
N SER A 438 16.07 -4.05 18.82
CA SER A 438 15.98 -5.51 18.76
C SER A 438 15.89 -5.99 17.32
N ARG A 439 16.79 -6.91 16.93
CA ARG A 439 16.75 -7.58 15.62
C ARG A 439 15.43 -8.32 15.38
N SER A 440 14.76 -8.81 16.43
CA SER A 440 13.45 -9.47 16.31
C SER A 440 12.33 -8.52 15.89
N GLU A 441 12.54 -7.21 15.97
CA GLU A 441 11.59 -6.15 15.58
C GLU A 441 11.89 -5.57 14.19
N TRP A 442 12.95 -6.03 13.53
CA TRP A 442 13.25 -5.61 12.17
C TRP A 442 12.16 -6.10 11.23
N ARG A 443 11.61 -5.17 10.46
CA ARG A 443 10.57 -5.44 9.47
C ARG A 443 11.03 -4.98 8.09
N CYS A 444 10.19 -5.19 7.08
CA CYS A 444 10.46 -4.71 5.74
C CYS A 444 10.67 -3.19 5.75
N LEU A 445 9.79 -2.44 6.42
CA LEU A 445 9.88 -0.97 6.54
C LEU A 445 9.95 -0.57 8.02
N ASN A 446 10.97 0.21 8.40
CA ASN A 446 11.22 0.57 9.79
C ASN A 446 11.19 2.09 9.95
N PHE A 447 10.13 2.60 10.56
CA PHE A 447 9.83 4.02 10.68
C PHE A 447 10.39 4.59 11.99
N GLY A 448 11.31 5.54 11.87
CA GLY A 448 11.84 6.32 12.99
C GLY A 448 11.16 7.67 13.08
N VAL A 449 10.62 8.00 14.27
CA VAL A 449 9.89 9.25 14.52
C VAL A 449 10.46 9.94 15.75
N LEU A 450 10.75 11.24 15.67
CA LEU A 450 11.22 12.02 16.83
C LEU A 450 10.20 12.02 17.97
N GLU A 451 10.69 11.91 19.21
CA GLU A 451 9.85 11.78 20.42
C GLU A 451 8.78 12.87 20.57
N LYS A 452 9.11 14.10 20.16
CA LYS A 452 8.15 15.22 20.17
C LYS A 452 6.88 14.92 19.38
N HIS A 453 7.02 14.23 18.24
CA HIS A 453 5.91 13.88 17.35
C HIS A 453 5.17 12.63 17.80
N THR A 454 5.83 11.72 18.52
CA THR A 454 5.13 10.58 19.14
C THR A 454 4.31 11.00 20.35
N LYS A 455 4.80 11.99 21.14
CA LYS A 455 4.08 12.51 22.33
C LYS A 455 2.95 13.47 21.96
N ASN A 456 3.16 14.34 20.98
CA ASN A 456 2.17 15.32 20.54
C ASN A 456 2.14 15.44 19.01
N PRO A 457 1.48 14.52 18.30
CA PRO A 457 1.41 14.52 16.84
C PRO A 457 0.62 15.71 16.25
N TYR A 458 -0.12 16.45 17.09
CA TYR A 458 -0.85 17.65 16.72
C TYR A 458 -0.06 18.95 16.94
N SER A 459 1.17 18.87 17.49
CA SER A 459 1.99 20.05 17.68
C SER A 459 2.28 20.70 16.33
N PRO A 460 2.10 22.03 16.20
CA PRO A 460 2.49 22.76 15.00
C PRO A 460 4.01 22.76 14.88
N VAL A 461 4.50 22.49 13.68
CA VAL A 461 5.95 22.43 13.44
C VAL A 461 6.50 23.80 13.06
N SER A 462 7.80 23.98 13.30
CA SER A 462 8.61 25.18 13.01
C SER A 462 8.18 25.92 11.72
N LYS A 463 8.10 27.26 11.78
CA LYS A 463 7.75 28.16 10.65
C LYS A 463 8.80 28.19 9.51
N GLN A 464 9.77 27.27 9.50
CA GLN A 464 10.78 27.21 8.45
C GLN A 464 10.12 26.98 7.08
N SER A 465 10.53 27.79 6.11
CA SER A 465 9.86 27.83 4.81
C SER A 465 10.11 26.54 4.01
N HIS A 466 9.08 26.08 3.28
CA HIS A 466 9.17 24.94 2.37
C HIS A 466 10.25 25.05 1.28
N ALA A 467 10.85 26.24 1.07
CA ALA A 467 11.84 26.48 0.03
C ALA A 467 13.15 25.67 0.23
N GLU A 468 13.45 25.25 1.46
CA GLU A 468 14.68 24.48 1.76
C GLU A 468 14.48 22.96 1.69
N GLY A 469 13.21 22.50 1.64
CA GLY A 469 12.80 21.14 1.25
C GLY A 469 13.21 19.98 2.16
N TYR A 470 14.11 20.17 3.12
CA TYR A 470 14.61 19.10 3.99
C TYR A 470 14.58 19.51 5.47
N ILE A 471 13.37 19.52 6.06
CA ILE A 471 13.15 19.91 7.45
C ILE A 471 13.17 18.65 8.32
N VAL A 472 14.34 18.23 8.77
CA VAL A 472 14.56 17.02 9.60
C VAL A 472 13.58 16.94 10.77
N ASP A 473 13.29 18.08 11.36
CA ASP A 473 12.41 18.24 12.51
C ASP A 473 10.92 17.99 12.24
N ASP A 474 10.49 17.91 10.98
CA ASP A 474 9.10 17.67 10.54
C ASP A 474 8.96 16.43 9.64
N LEU A 475 9.98 15.56 9.63
CA LEU A 475 10.02 14.37 8.78
C LEU A 475 9.98 13.09 9.63
N ALA A 476 9.38 12.05 9.06
CA ALA A 476 9.71 10.69 9.47
C ALA A 476 10.95 10.20 8.70
N MET A 477 11.70 9.31 9.34
CA MET A 477 12.72 8.48 8.70
C MET A 477 12.13 7.10 8.43
N CYS A 478 12.50 6.46 7.31
CA CYS A 478 12.17 5.05 7.10
C CYS A 478 13.33 4.28 6.50
N THR A 479 13.73 3.22 7.18
CA THR A 479 14.79 2.29 6.78
C THR A 479 14.15 1.03 6.19
N HIS A 480 14.30 0.83 4.88
CA HIS A 480 13.88 -0.37 4.18
C HIS A 480 14.96 -1.45 4.25
N TYR A 481 14.60 -2.66 4.67
CA TYR A 481 15.49 -3.82 4.69
C TYR A 481 15.39 -4.61 3.37
N SER A 482 16.36 -4.39 2.48
CA SER A 482 16.25 -4.79 1.06
C SER A 482 16.20 -6.31 0.86
N GLN A 483 16.80 -7.10 1.75
CA GLN A 483 16.74 -8.57 1.70
C GLN A 483 15.31 -9.13 1.87
N MET A 484 14.35 -8.38 2.43
CA MET A 484 12.96 -8.86 2.57
C MET A 484 12.16 -8.73 1.27
N THR A 485 12.61 -7.89 0.33
CA THR A 485 11.86 -7.56 -0.89
C THR A 485 12.57 -8.07 -2.14
N THR A 486 13.91 -8.03 -2.15
CA THR A 486 14.77 -8.43 -3.27
C THR A 486 15.54 -9.69 -2.93
N ALA A 487 15.69 -10.59 -3.92
CA ALA A 487 16.58 -11.74 -3.78
C ALA A 487 18.04 -11.25 -3.80
N VAL A 488 18.73 -11.41 -2.68
CA VAL A 488 20.14 -11.08 -2.52
C VAL A 488 20.91 -12.38 -2.25
N PRO A 489 22.09 -12.60 -2.85
CA PRO A 489 22.89 -13.80 -2.60
C PRO A 489 23.26 -14.00 -1.13
N ASP A 490 23.45 -15.25 -0.74
CA ASP A 490 23.95 -15.61 0.59
C ASP A 490 25.36 -15.05 0.81
N GLY A 491 25.61 -14.44 1.97
CA GLY A 491 26.90 -13.83 2.34
C GLY A 491 26.97 -12.31 2.19
N VAL A 492 26.03 -11.68 1.48
CA VAL A 492 25.94 -10.22 1.40
C VAL A 492 25.42 -9.65 2.74
N PRO A 493 26.10 -8.65 3.34
CA PRO A 493 25.66 -8.05 4.61
C PRO A 493 24.28 -7.40 4.47
N PRO A 494 23.53 -7.17 5.57
CA PRO A 494 22.27 -6.42 5.55
C PRO A 494 22.38 -5.11 4.76
N LEU A 495 21.51 -4.94 3.76
CA LEU A 495 21.48 -3.76 2.90
C LEU A 495 20.24 -2.94 3.23
N PHE A 496 20.48 -1.69 3.60
CA PHE A 496 19.44 -0.78 4.03
C PHE A 496 19.34 0.39 3.07
N GLN A 497 18.10 0.81 2.83
CA GLN A 497 17.80 2.04 2.13
C GLN A 497 17.00 2.94 3.07
N THR A 498 17.63 4.01 3.58
CA THR A 498 16.98 4.99 4.44
C THR A 498 16.49 6.18 3.64
N THR A 499 15.19 6.44 3.69
CA THR A 499 14.55 7.63 3.12
C THR A 499 14.36 8.67 4.21
N ASN A 500 14.73 9.92 3.90
CA ASN A 500 14.73 11.07 4.81
C ASN A 500 15.40 10.76 6.15
N PRO A 501 16.71 10.40 6.15
CA PRO A 501 17.44 10.15 7.39
C PRO A 501 17.35 11.36 8.32
N VAL A 502 16.61 11.19 9.42
CA VAL A 502 16.63 12.09 10.58
C VAL A 502 17.94 11.93 11.35
N MET A 503 18.52 10.74 11.28
CA MET A 503 19.88 10.42 11.72
C MET A 503 20.65 9.88 10.53
N LEU A 504 21.88 10.35 10.34
CA LEU A 504 22.75 9.84 9.28
C LEU A 504 23.34 8.48 9.64
N PRO A 505 23.46 7.55 8.67
CA PRO A 505 24.32 6.39 8.83
C PRO A 505 25.79 6.81 8.93
N ALA A 506 26.61 5.99 9.58
CA ALA A 506 28.05 6.20 9.68
C ALA A 506 28.70 6.31 8.28
N ALA A 507 29.60 7.27 8.08
CA ALA A 507 30.14 7.60 6.77
C ALA A 507 30.78 6.40 6.03
N ASN A 508 31.44 5.50 6.78
CA ASN A 508 32.07 4.28 6.25
C ASN A 508 31.07 3.18 5.84
N SER A 509 29.81 3.30 6.22
CA SER A 509 28.74 2.36 5.89
C SER A 509 27.91 2.80 4.69
N ILE A 510 28.08 4.04 4.22
CA ILE A 510 27.33 4.61 3.10
C ILE A 510 27.83 4.02 1.79
N ILE A 511 26.90 3.48 1.01
CA ILE A 511 27.14 2.94 -0.34
C ILE A 511 26.82 4.02 -1.38
N SER A 512 25.67 4.69 -1.24
CA SER A 512 25.26 5.79 -2.12
C SER A 512 24.28 6.72 -1.42
N ALA A 513 24.19 7.95 -1.91
CA ALA A 513 23.22 8.94 -1.47
C ALA A 513 22.70 9.74 -2.68
N THR A 514 21.37 9.83 -2.80
CA THR A 514 20.70 10.48 -3.93
C THR A 514 19.56 11.36 -3.45
N TRP A 515 19.55 12.59 -3.94
CA TRP A 515 18.44 13.52 -3.75
C TRP A 515 17.36 13.29 -4.79
N TYR A 516 16.11 13.40 -4.36
CA TYR A 516 14.91 13.33 -5.20
C TYR A 516 14.02 14.53 -4.92
N GLU A 517 13.18 14.87 -5.89
CA GLU A 517 12.12 15.85 -5.73
C GLU A 517 10.77 15.19 -5.99
N ARG A 518 9.75 15.53 -5.19
CA ARG A 518 8.39 15.05 -5.37
C ARG A 518 7.40 16.21 -5.30
N ALA A 519 6.38 16.15 -6.16
CA ALA A 519 5.28 17.09 -6.12
C ALA A 519 4.44 16.88 -4.85
N VAL A 520 4.08 17.98 -4.19
CA VAL A 520 3.22 17.98 -2.99
C VAL A 520 1.80 18.39 -3.40
N VAL A 521 0.79 17.73 -2.85
CA VAL A 521 -0.61 18.08 -3.10
C VAL A 521 -1.11 19.06 -2.04
N ARG A 522 -1.71 20.16 -2.48
CA ARG A 522 -2.34 21.18 -1.63
C ARG A 522 -3.71 21.56 -2.18
N ALA A 523 -4.46 22.38 -1.44
CA ALA A 523 -5.77 22.87 -1.86
C ALA A 523 -5.78 23.50 -3.28
N GLY A 524 -4.71 24.22 -3.66
CA GLY A 524 -4.58 24.82 -5.00
C GLY A 524 -4.25 23.83 -6.14
N THR A 525 -3.73 22.64 -5.82
CA THR A 525 -3.24 21.66 -6.80
C THR A 525 -4.36 21.17 -7.73
N ALA A 526 -5.60 21.00 -7.23
CA ALA A 526 -6.73 20.58 -8.05
C ALA A 526 -7.05 21.62 -9.15
N THR A 527 -6.98 22.91 -8.83
CA THR A 527 -7.17 24.00 -9.80
C THR A 527 -6.01 24.07 -10.79
N ALA A 528 -4.77 23.93 -10.32
CA ALA A 528 -3.60 23.87 -11.19
C ALA A 528 -3.69 22.70 -12.18
N LEU A 529 -4.12 21.52 -11.72
CA LEU A 529 -4.34 20.34 -12.55
C LEU A 529 -5.42 20.57 -13.62
N ARG A 530 -6.57 21.17 -13.27
CA ARG A 530 -7.61 21.53 -14.25
C ARG A 530 -7.07 22.48 -15.31
N ASN A 531 -6.37 23.53 -14.90
CA ASN A 531 -5.77 24.48 -15.82
C ASN A 531 -4.71 23.84 -16.72
N LEU A 532 -3.89 22.93 -16.19
CA LEU A 532 -2.87 22.23 -16.98
C LEU A 532 -3.50 21.27 -18.00
N LYS A 533 -4.61 20.61 -17.66
CA LYS A 533 -5.38 19.78 -18.60
C LYS A 533 -5.89 20.59 -19.80
N LEU A 534 -6.33 21.83 -19.58
CA LEU A 534 -6.77 22.74 -20.66
C LEU A 534 -5.62 23.19 -21.57
N LEU A 535 -4.37 23.08 -21.13
CA LEU A 535 -3.18 23.46 -21.91
C LEU A 535 -2.59 22.31 -22.74
N GLN A 536 -3.05 21.08 -22.56
CA GLN A 536 -2.53 19.91 -23.27
C GLN A 536 -2.73 20.04 -24.78
N GLY A 537 -1.64 19.90 -25.56
CA GLY A 537 -1.65 20.08 -27.01
C GLY A 537 -1.69 21.54 -27.47
N GLY A 538 -1.66 22.49 -26.51
CA GLY A 538 -1.59 23.92 -26.79
C GLY A 538 -0.28 24.32 -27.48
N GLY A 539 -0.26 25.57 -27.96
CA GLY A 539 0.88 26.09 -28.73
C GLY A 539 1.16 25.34 -30.04
N GLY A 540 0.22 24.51 -30.52
CA GLY A 540 0.37 23.71 -31.73
C GLY A 540 0.81 22.26 -31.50
N GLY A 541 1.15 21.84 -30.27
CA GLY A 541 1.61 20.47 -30.02
C GLY A 541 2.53 20.27 -28.82
N VAL A 542 2.38 21.08 -27.76
CA VAL A 542 3.13 20.92 -26.51
C VAL A 542 2.29 20.17 -25.48
N TRP A 543 2.87 19.14 -24.88
CA TRP A 543 2.21 18.24 -23.94
C TRP A 543 3.03 18.10 -22.66
N PHE A 544 2.35 17.82 -21.55
CA PHE A 544 3.00 17.58 -20.25
C PHE A 544 2.54 16.25 -19.70
N VAL A 545 3.46 15.42 -19.22
CA VAL A 545 3.17 14.11 -18.61
C VAL A 545 4.01 13.92 -17.34
N GLY A 546 3.48 13.16 -16.38
CA GLY A 546 4.15 12.92 -15.11
C GLY A 546 3.19 12.65 -13.97
N SER A 547 3.73 12.22 -12.82
CA SER A 547 2.94 11.89 -11.63
C SER A 547 2.09 13.06 -11.09
N TYR A 548 2.50 14.30 -11.37
CA TYR A 548 1.81 15.51 -10.93
C TYR A 548 0.57 15.88 -11.78
N ILE A 549 0.33 15.17 -12.88
CA ILE A 549 -0.75 15.44 -13.85
C ILE A 549 -1.87 14.40 -13.72
N CYS A 550 -2.06 13.87 -12.51
CA CYS A 550 -3.19 13.01 -12.18
C CYS A 550 -3.74 13.41 -10.82
N ASP A 551 -5.03 13.13 -10.65
CA ASP A 551 -5.69 13.32 -9.36
C ASP A 551 -5.26 12.21 -8.39
N GLY A 552 -5.29 12.50 -7.09
CA GLY A 552 -4.80 11.60 -6.05
C GLY A 552 -3.35 11.88 -5.61
N ILE A 553 -2.71 10.86 -5.02
CA ILE A 553 -1.32 10.98 -4.55
C ILE A 553 -0.37 10.84 -5.75
N PRO A 554 0.59 11.77 -5.97
CA PRO A 554 1.54 11.74 -7.09
C PRO A 554 2.46 10.51 -7.04
N LEU A 555 1.99 9.40 -7.61
CA LEU A 555 2.64 8.08 -7.63
C LEU A 555 2.81 7.58 -9.07
N LEU A 556 3.31 6.35 -9.23
CA LEU A 556 3.61 5.74 -10.53
C LEU A 556 2.40 5.68 -11.46
N GLU A 557 1.19 5.52 -10.92
CA GLU A 557 -0.04 5.46 -11.70
C GLU A 557 -0.24 6.73 -12.53
N GLY A 558 -0.01 7.90 -11.93
CA GLY A 558 -0.16 9.18 -12.62
C GLY A 558 0.81 9.36 -13.79
N CYS A 559 1.99 8.74 -13.72
CA CYS A 559 2.94 8.72 -14.82
C CYS A 559 2.39 7.98 -16.05
N VAL A 560 1.83 6.78 -15.84
CA VAL A 560 1.31 5.94 -16.93
C VAL A 560 0.03 6.54 -17.51
N THR A 561 -0.90 6.96 -16.65
CA THR A 561 -2.18 7.55 -17.06
C THR A 561 -1.99 8.81 -17.90
N SER A 562 -1.14 9.74 -17.45
CA SER A 562 -0.88 10.98 -18.21
C SER A 562 -0.15 10.72 -19.53
N ALA A 563 0.79 9.78 -19.55
CA ALA A 563 1.52 9.38 -20.76
C ALA A 563 0.59 8.79 -21.84
N VAL A 564 -0.27 7.86 -21.44
CA VAL A 564 -1.26 7.22 -22.33
C VAL A 564 -2.24 8.26 -22.86
N ALA A 565 -2.69 9.20 -22.03
CA ALA A 565 -3.60 10.27 -22.45
C ALA A 565 -2.96 11.21 -23.48
N ALA A 566 -1.72 11.64 -23.27
CA ALA A 566 -1.01 12.50 -24.22
C ALA A 566 -0.73 11.76 -25.55
N ALA A 567 -0.30 10.50 -25.49
CA ALA A 567 -0.06 9.68 -26.67
C ALA A 567 -1.34 9.52 -27.51
N ARG A 568 -2.47 9.23 -26.85
CA ARG A 568 -3.79 9.15 -27.50
C ARG A 568 -4.17 10.46 -28.16
N ALA A 569 -4.04 11.58 -27.47
CA ALA A 569 -4.40 12.88 -28.01
C ALA A 569 -3.55 13.28 -29.23
N ILE A 570 -2.26 12.91 -29.25
CA ILE A 570 -1.39 13.08 -30.43
C ILE A 570 -1.87 12.22 -31.60
N VAL A 571 -2.15 10.93 -31.38
CA VAL A 571 -2.62 10.03 -32.43
C VAL A 571 -3.96 10.49 -33.01
N GLU A 572 -4.91 10.87 -32.14
CA GLU A 572 -6.22 11.38 -32.55
C GLU A 572 -6.10 12.67 -33.37
N LYS A 573 -5.17 13.56 -32.99
CA LYS A 573 -4.92 14.82 -33.70
C LYS A 573 -4.35 14.59 -35.10
N GLU A 574 -3.35 13.73 -35.24
CA GLU A 574 -2.62 13.55 -36.50
C GLU A 574 -3.28 12.55 -37.46
N PHE A 575 -3.97 11.53 -36.93
CA PHE A 575 -4.50 10.42 -37.73
C PHE A 575 -6.01 10.21 -37.60
N GLY A 576 -6.69 10.98 -36.75
CA GLY A 576 -8.13 10.84 -36.47
C GLY A 576 -8.45 9.80 -35.39
N LYS A 577 -9.69 9.82 -34.91
CA LYS A 577 -10.15 9.01 -33.77
C LYS A 577 -10.21 7.50 -34.02
N ASP A 578 -10.33 7.10 -35.28
CA ASP A 578 -10.43 5.70 -35.68
C ASP A 578 -9.07 4.99 -35.77
N ARG A 579 -7.96 5.74 -35.62
CA ARG A 579 -6.63 5.17 -35.66
C ARG A 579 -6.37 4.34 -34.40
N GLU A 580 -6.03 3.08 -34.61
CA GLU A 580 -5.63 2.21 -33.52
C GLU A 580 -4.34 2.71 -32.86
N ILE A 581 -4.40 2.85 -31.53
CA ILE A 581 -3.26 3.17 -30.67
C ILE A 581 -2.96 1.96 -29.82
N PHE A 582 -1.68 1.66 -29.62
CA PHE A 582 -1.27 0.59 -28.73
C PHE A 582 -1.82 0.83 -27.31
N MET A 583 -2.64 -0.11 -26.83
CA MET A 583 -3.17 -0.14 -25.48
C MET A 583 -3.00 -1.56 -24.93
N PRO A 584 -2.40 -1.73 -23.75
CA PRO A 584 -2.29 -3.03 -23.12
C PRO A 584 -3.64 -3.75 -22.99
N GLU A 585 -3.65 -5.04 -23.29
CA GLU A 585 -4.86 -5.88 -23.20
C GLU A 585 -5.45 -5.82 -21.78
N GLY A 586 -6.78 -5.68 -21.68
CA GLY A 586 -7.49 -5.59 -20.40
C GLY A 586 -7.31 -4.28 -19.63
N MET A 587 -6.49 -3.33 -20.10
CA MET A 587 -6.32 -2.02 -19.44
C MET A 587 -7.64 -1.27 -19.32
N ALA A 588 -8.40 -1.17 -20.41
CA ALA A 588 -9.69 -0.46 -20.42
C ALA A 588 -10.67 -1.02 -19.37
N GLU A 589 -10.71 -2.34 -19.20
CA GLU A 589 -11.59 -2.97 -18.22
C GLU A 589 -11.14 -2.73 -16.78
N LYS A 590 -9.84 -2.89 -16.48
CA LYS A 590 -9.30 -2.60 -15.13
C LYS A 590 -9.51 -1.14 -14.74
N VAL A 591 -9.30 -0.21 -15.68
CA VAL A 591 -9.55 1.21 -15.48
C VAL A 591 -11.03 1.51 -15.25
N ARG A 592 -11.92 0.93 -16.06
CA ARG A 592 -13.38 1.08 -15.90
C ARG A 592 -13.86 0.60 -14.53
N ILE A 593 -13.35 -0.54 -14.07
CA ILE A 593 -13.64 -1.07 -12.73
C ILE A 593 -13.17 -0.09 -11.65
N TYR A 594 -11.93 0.42 -11.74
CA TYR A 594 -11.41 1.43 -10.82
C TYR A 594 -12.26 2.70 -10.78
N GLU A 595 -12.58 3.27 -11.94
CA GLU A 595 -13.37 4.50 -12.03
C GLU A 595 -14.80 4.31 -11.50
N THR A 596 -15.41 3.16 -11.74
CA THR A 596 -16.76 2.84 -11.24
C THR A 596 -16.76 2.71 -9.73
N MET A 597 -15.70 2.16 -9.14
CA MET A 597 -15.52 2.13 -7.69
C MET A 597 -15.39 3.54 -7.10
N VAL A 598 -14.57 4.41 -7.70
CA VAL A 598 -14.36 5.79 -7.21
C VAL A 598 -15.61 6.66 -7.37
N LYS A 599 -16.43 6.43 -8.41
CA LYS A 599 -17.71 7.13 -8.64
C LYS A 599 -18.85 6.67 -7.70
N GLY A 600 -18.59 5.76 -6.76
CA GLY A 600 -19.61 5.25 -5.83
C GLY A 600 -20.68 4.37 -6.48
N SER A 601 -20.46 3.92 -7.72
CA SER A 601 -21.45 3.14 -8.50
C SER A 601 -21.17 1.64 -8.45
N VAL A 602 -20.62 1.14 -7.33
CA VAL A 602 -20.16 -0.24 -7.21
C VAL A 602 -21.33 -1.20 -7.47
N PRO A 603 -21.28 -2.07 -8.51
CA PRO A 603 -22.17 -3.22 -8.55
C PRO A 603 -21.88 -4.06 -7.32
N GLY A 604 -22.92 -4.31 -6.52
CA GLY A 604 -22.82 -4.88 -5.18
C GLY A 604 -21.93 -6.12 -5.13
N ASN A 605 -20.64 -5.92 -4.86
CA ASN A 605 -19.85 -6.97 -4.25
C ASN A 605 -20.22 -6.88 -2.79
N GLU A 606 -21.26 -7.64 -2.45
CA GLU A 606 -21.66 -7.95 -1.09
C GLU A 606 -20.37 -8.05 -0.29
N GLY A 607 -20.22 -7.19 0.71
CA GLY A 607 -19.22 -7.42 1.73
C GLY A 607 -19.51 -8.83 2.20
N LYS A 608 -18.69 -9.80 1.77
CA LYS A 608 -18.81 -11.17 2.25
C LYS A 608 -18.82 -11.02 3.75
N ASN A 609 -19.99 -11.20 4.33
CA ASN A 609 -20.20 -11.13 5.76
C ASN A 609 -19.03 -11.87 6.37
N ILE A 610 -18.31 -11.24 7.31
CA ILE A 610 -17.21 -11.89 8.03
C ILE A 610 -17.74 -13.26 8.40
N ASN A 611 -17.24 -14.29 7.73
CA ASN A 611 -17.74 -15.62 7.97
C ASN A 611 -17.27 -15.92 9.38
N TRP A 612 -18.19 -16.00 10.32
CA TRP A 612 -17.89 -16.17 11.73
C TRP A 612 -17.07 -17.43 11.99
N SER A 613 -17.13 -18.41 11.08
CA SER A 613 -16.25 -19.58 11.05
C SER A 613 -14.79 -19.21 10.82
N TRP A 614 -14.47 -18.23 9.97
CA TRP A 614 -13.10 -17.72 9.80
C TRP A 614 -12.58 -17.01 11.04
N MET A 615 -13.43 -16.25 11.73
CA MET A 615 -13.03 -15.60 12.98
C MET A 615 -12.76 -16.62 14.09
N ASN A 616 -13.49 -17.75 14.11
CA ASN A 616 -13.19 -18.87 14.99
C ASN A 616 -11.83 -19.51 14.67
N ILE A 617 -11.53 -19.72 13.38
CA ILE A 617 -10.24 -20.28 12.94
C ILE A 617 -9.09 -19.33 13.31
N ALA A 618 -9.23 -18.03 13.02
CA ALA A 618 -8.22 -17.03 13.36
C ALA A 618 -8.00 -16.91 14.87
N LEU A 619 -9.07 -17.00 15.67
CA LEU A 619 -8.99 -17.02 17.12
C LEU A 619 -8.28 -18.28 17.63
N VAL A 620 -8.57 -19.46 17.08
CA VAL A 620 -7.88 -20.72 17.43
C VAL A 620 -6.39 -20.63 17.10
N ILE A 621 -6.03 -20.11 15.91
CA ILE A 621 -4.64 -19.91 15.51
C ILE A 621 -3.95 -18.92 16.46
N GLY A 622 -4.59 -17.79 16.77
CA GLY A 622 -4.07 -16.78 17.69
C GLY A 622 -3.84 -17.34 19.10
N ILE A 623 -4.80 -18.09 19.63
CA ILE A 623 -4.67 -18.76 20.93
C ILE A 623 -3.52 -19.78 20.91
N ASN A 624 -3.38 -20.54 19.81
CA ASN A 624 -2.31 -21.52 19.68
C ASN A 624 -0.93 -20.84 19.58
N GLN A 625 -0.83 -19.71 18.88
CA GLN A 625 0.38 -18.89 18.84
C GLN A 625 0.73 -18.29 20.19
N ILE A 626 -0.27 -17.79 20.94
CA ILE A 626 -0.08 -17.31 22.32
C ILE A 626 0.39 -18.46 23.21
N ALA A 627 -0.26 -19.61 23.17
CA ALA A 627 0.13 -20.77 23.96
C ALA A 627 1.58 -21.20 23.68
N THR A 628 2.00 -21.12 22.43
CA THR A 628 3.37 -21.44 22.01
C THR A 628 4.37 -20.35 22.45
N LYS A 629 4.07 -19.07 22.21
CA LYS A 629 4.95 -17.93 22.51
C LYS A 629 5.21 -17.77 24.01
N PHE A 630 4.20 -18.04 24.83
CA PHE A 630 4.27 -17.91 26.29
C PHE A 630 4.58 -19.24 26.98
N GLU A 631 4.77 -20.32 26.21
CA GLU A 631 4.98 -21.67 26.73
C GLU A 631 3.96 -22.02 27.83
N LEU A 632 2.67 -21.73 27.58
CA LEU A 632 1.58 -21.91 28.58
C LEU A 632 1.35 -23.38 28.98
N GLU A 633 2.08 -24.30 28.35
CA GLU A 633 2.12 -25.72 28.69
C GLU A 633 3.07 -26.03 29.85
N ARG A 634 3.86 -25.04 30.33
CA ARG A 634 4.69 -25.20 31.52
C ARG A 634 3.83 -25.61 32.73
N PRO A 635 4.31 -26.53 33.59
CA PRO A 635 3.56 -27.04 34.73
C PRO A 635 3.02 -25.95 35.67
N GLU A 636 3.72 -24.81 35.76
CA GLU A 636 3.35 -23.65 36.57
C GLU A 636 2.02 -23.00 36.16
N PHE A 637 1.67 -23.01 34.87
CA PHE A 637 0.45 -22.36 34.36
C PHE A 637 -0.77 -23.28 34.33
N VAL A 638 -0.57 -24.60 34.39
CA VAL A 638 -1.64 -25.60 34.29
C VAL A 638 -2.74 -25.43 35.35
N PRO A 639 -2.44 -25.15 36.65
CA PRO A 639 -3.48 -24.91 37.65
C PRO A 639 -4.37 -23.71 37.32
N TYR A 640 -3.80 -22.63 36.78
CA TYR A 640 -4.55 -21.43 36.41
C TYR A 640 -5.46 -21.67 35.21
N ILE A 641 -4.99 -22.42 34.20
CA ILE A 641 -5.80 -22.80 33.03
C ILE A 641 -6.96 -23.71 33.46
N ARG A 642 -6.72 -24.65 34.37
CA ARG A 642 -7.78 -25.49 34.97
C ARG A 642 -8.82 -24.64 35.69
N ALA A 643 -8.37 -23.71 36.54
CA ALA A 643 -9.26 -22.81 37.26
C ALA A 643 -10.13 -22.00 36.29
N ALA A 644 -9.52 -21.38 35.27
CA ALA A 644 -10.23 -20.61 34.25
C ALA A 644 -11.28 -21.46 33.51
N TYR A 645 -10.93 -22.69 33.10
CA TYR A 645 -11.86 -23.60 32.47
C TYR A 645 -13.04 -23.94 33.39
N PHE A 646 -12.79 -24.35 34.64
CA PHE A 646 -13.85 -24.70 35.59
C PHE A 646 -14.73 -23.52 35.94
N THR A 647 -14.18 -22.30 36.07
CA THR A 647 -14.96 -21.07 36.26
C THR A 647 -15.90 -20.84 35.07
N VAL A 648 -15.43 -21.00 33.84
CA VAL A 648 -16.25 -20.83 32.64
C VAL A 648 -17.33 -21.90 32.54
N GLN A 649 -17.03 -23.16 32.88
CA GLN A 649 -18.05 -24.21 32.92
C GLN A 649 -19.10 -23.96 34.01
N ALA A 650 -18.69 -23.48 35.18
CA ALA A 650 -19.62 -23.09 36.25
C ALA A 650 -20.53 -21.93 35.82
N LEU A 651 -19.98 -20.92 35.13
CA LEU A 651 -20.76 -19.81 34.56
C LEU A 651 -21.75 -20.31 33.49
N THR A 652 -21.31 -21.20 32.59
CA THR A 652 -22.18 -21.84 31.59
C THR A 652 -23.35 -22.57 32.24
N LEU A 653 -23.10 -23.36 33.28
CA LEU A 653 -24.14 -24.07 34.02
C LEU A 653 -25.08 -23.10 34.75
N ALA A 654 -24.54 -22.02 35.35
CA ALA A 654 -25.35 -21.00 36.00
C ALA A 654 -26.28 -20.28 35.00
N ILE A 655 -25.77 -19.96 33.80
CA ILE A 655 -26.58 -19.37 32.72
C ILE A 655 -27.67 -20.35 32.26
N ALA A 656 -27.33 -21.62 32.07
CA ALA A 656 -28.30 -22.64 31.68
C ALA A 656 -29.40 -22.85 32.74
N PHE A 657 -29.03 -22.85 34.03
CA PHE A 657 -29.99 -22.90 35.13
C PHE A 657 -30.88 -21.66 35.19
N TYR A 658 -30.32 -20.47 34.95
CA TYR A 658 -31.09 -19.23 34.90
C TYR A 658 -32.07 -19.20 33.69
N ILE A 659 -31.66 -19.70 32.53
CA ILE A 659 -32.56 -19.88 31.38
C ILE A 659 -33.70 -20.82 31.78
N ARG A 660 -33.38 -21.93 32.47
CA ARG A 660 -34.37 -22.91 32.94
C ARG A 660 -35.41 -22.29 33.88
N THR A 661 -35.00 -21.47 34.84
CA THR A 661 -35.93 -20.79 35.75
C THR A 661 -36.81 -19.78 35.00
N LYS A 662 -36.29 -19.12 33.97
CA LYS A 662 -37.05 -18.18 33.15
C LYS A 662 -38.06 -18.86 32.22
N ILE A 663 -37.75 -20.04 31.68
CA ILE A 663 -38.70 -20.85 30.90
C ILE A 663 -39.87 -21.31 31.80
N ASN A 664 -39.59 -21.73 33.03
CA ASN A 664 -40.58 -22.25 33.98
C ASN A 664 -41.42 -21.16 34.70
N ASN A 665 -41.30 -19.89 34.32
CA ASN A 665 -42.01 -18.80 35.00
C ASN A 665 -43.53 -18.85 34.74
N LYS A 666 -44.34 -18.26 35.64
CA LYS A 666 -45.82 -18.34 35.67
C LYS A 666 -46.54 -17.85 34.39
N ASN A 667 -45.85 -17.12 33.51
CA ASN A 667 -46.34 -16.67 32.20
C ASN A 667 -45.81 -17.55 31.04
N ALA A 668 -45.80 -18.87 31.23
CA ALA A 668 -45.31 -19.83 30.26
C ALA A 668 -46.15 -19.80 28.97
N ASP A 669 -45.48 -19.70 27.82
CA ASP A 669 -46.11 -19.73 26.50
C ASP A 669 -46.58 -21.15 26.17
N LYS A 670 -47.89 -21.36 26.24
CA LYS A 670 -48.55 -22.65 25.98
C LYS A 670 -49.07 -22.78 24.55
N THR A 671 -48.58 -21.96 23.62
CA THR A 671 -48.95 -22.11 22.20
C THR A 671 -48.62 -23.52 21.71
N PRO A 672 -49.58 -24.22 21.07
CA PRO A 672 -49.36 -25.56 20.56
C PRO A 672 -48.40 -25.52 19.37
N LEU A 673 -47.40 -26.40 19.39
CA LEU A 673 -46.35 -26.54 18.41
C LEU A 673 -46.37 -27.99 17.88
N VAL A 674 -46.69 -28.13 16.59
CA VAL A 674 -46.67 -29.43 15.89
C VAL A 674 -45.58 -29.39 14.84
N TYR A 675 -44.60 -30.28 14.96
CA TYR A 675 -43.51 -30.41 14.00
C TYR A 675 -43.16 -31.87 13.75
N THR A 676 -42.51 -32.15 12.63
CA THR A 676 -42.04 -33.51 12.29
C THR A 676 -40.54 -33.62 12.51
N GLU A 677 -40.08 -34.67 13.18
CA GLU A 677 -38.65 -34.96 13.33
C GLU A 677 -38.35 -36.46 13.12
N ALA A 678 -37.11 -36.78 12.75
CA ALA A 678 -36.68 -38.16 12.55
C ALA A 678 -36.52 -38.88 13.89
N LYS A 679 -37.04 -40.12 13.98
CA LYS A 679 -37.02 -40.95 15.21
C LYS A 679 -35.62 -41.34 15.66
N SER A 680 -34.66 -41.42 14.76
CA SER A 680 -33.26 -41.76 15.05
C SER A 680 -32.33 -41.11 14.04
N ILE A 681 -31.15 -40.73 14.51
CA ILE A 681 -30.05 -40.19 13.68
C ILE A 681 -29.59 -41.23 12.63
N PHE A 682 -29.79 -42.53 12.90
CA PHE A 682 -29.40 -43.63 12.01
C PHE A 682 -30.51 -44.07 11.05
N ASP A 683 -31.73 -43.51 11.18
CA ASP A 683 -32.84 -43.76 10.25
C ASP A 683 -33.58 -42.44 9.94
N PRO A 684 -32.94 -41.53 9.17
CA PRO A 684 -33.45 -40.18 8.92
C PRO A 684 -34.73 -40.14 8.06
N LYS A 685 -35.20 -41.30 7.57
CA LYS A 685 -36.42 -41.41 6.76
C LYS A 685 -37.68 -41.67 7.60
N ASN A 686 -37.51 -42.08 8.86
CA ASN A 686 -38.61 -42.40 9.75
C ASN A 686 -39.04 -41.16 10.54
N LEU A 687 -39.93 -40.35 9.94
CA LEU A 687 -40.42 -39.10 10.50
C LEU A 687 -41.65 -39.33 11.40
N GLU A 688 -41.59 -38.83 12.63
CA GLU A 688 -42.70 -38.84 13.58
C GLU A 688 -43.19 -37.40 13.83
N THR A 689 -44.51 -37.23 13.88
CA THR A 689 -45.13 -35.93 14.20
C THR A 689 -45.16 -35.76 15.71
N VAL A 690 -44.40 -34.80 16.22
CA VAL A 690 -44.35 -34.43 17.63
C VAL A 690 -45.28 -33.25 17.87
N THR A 691 -46.30 -33.46 18.72
CA THR A 691 -47.20 -32.42 19.21
C THR A 691 -46.76 -32.03 20.62
N THR A 692 -46.26 -30.81 20.78
CA THR A 692 -45.82 -30.24 22.07
C THR A 692 -46.36 -28.82 22.22
N ASN A 693 -46.08 -28.13 23.32
CA ASN A 693 -46.19 -26.68 23.40
C ASN A 693 -44.79 -26.03 23.39
N VAL A 694 -44.74 -24.71 23.19
CA VAL A 694 -43.50 -23.93 23.13
C VAL A 694 -42.64 -24.07 24.39
N THR A 695 -43.27 -24.04 25.57
CA THR A 695 -42.55 -24.16 26.85
C THR A 695 -41.89 -25.53 27.02
N ASP A 696 -42.62 -26.61 26.72
CA ASP A 696 -42.13 -27.98 26.82
C ASP A 696 -41.06 -28.30 25.76
N TYR A 697 -41.16 -27.68 24.58
CA TYR A 697 -40.12 -27.73 23.55
C TYR A 697 -38.81 -27.10 24.06
N ASP A 698 -38.87 -25.88 24.61
CA ASP A 698 -37.69 -25.19 25.15
C ASP A 698 -37.10 -25.90 26.37
N ILE A 699 -37.95 -26.50 27.21
CA ILE A 699 -37.54 -27.37 28.31
C ILE A 699 -36.72 -28.55 27.79
N THR A 700 -37.17 -29.18 26.71
CA THR A 700 -36.50 -30.33 26.09
C THR A 700 -35.15 -29.91 25.51
N LYS A 701 -35.11 -28.79 24.78
CA LYS A 701 -33.86 -28.24 24.22
C LYS A 701 -32.87 -27.76 25.27
N SER A 702 -33.36 -27.20 26.37
CA SER A 702 -32.53 -26.83 27.53
C SER A 702 -31.89 -28.08 28.16
N ASN A 703 -32.63 -29.19 28.28
CA ASN A 703 -32.10 -30.45 28.80
C ASN A 703 -31.06 -31.08 27.87
N GLU A 704 -31.31 -31.09 26.55
CA GLU A 704 -30.34 -31.55 25.54
C GLU A 704 -29.02 -30.75 25.64
N ALA A 705 -29.10 -29.42 25.75
CA ALA A 705 -27.93 -28.57 25.87
C ALA A 705 -27.13 -28.82 27.16
N LEU A 706 -27.82 -29.07 28.28
CA LEU A 706 -27.20 -29.44 29.56
C LEU A 706 -26.49 -30.80 29.47
N GLN A 707 -27.12 -31.80 28.85
CA GLN A 707 -26.52 -33.13 28.64
C GLN A 707 -25.27 -33.06 27.76
N GLN A 708 -25.31 -32.29 26.67
CA GLN A 708 -24.16 -32.08 25.79
C GLN A 708 -23.01 -31.38 26.53
N THR A 709 -23.33 -30.38 27.36
CA THR A 709 -22.33 -29.69 28.19
C THR A 709 -21.69 -30.66 29.18
N ALA A 710 -22.48 -31.45 29.90
CA ALA A 710 -21.98 -32.44 30.86
C ALA A 710 -21.08 -33.50 30.20
N LEU A 711 -21.48 -34.02 29.04
CA LEU A 711 -20.68 -34.96 28.26
C LEU A 711 -19.37 -34.32 27.76
N GLY A 712 -19.43 -33.07 27.32
CA GLY A 712 -18.26 -32.30 26.90
C GLY A 712 -17.27 -32.07 28.04
N VAL A 713 -17.75 -31.71 29.23
CA VAL A 713 -16.90 -31.55 30.43
C VAL A 713 -16.25 -32.89 30.81
N LEU A 714 -17.01 -33.99 30.79
CA LEU A 714 -16.47 -35.32 31.07
C LEU A 714 -15.37 -35.70 30.08
N MET A 715 -15.62 -35.53 28.78
CA MET A 715 -14.65 -35.81 27.73
C MET A 715 -13.39 -34.96 27.90
N MET A 716 -13.54 -33.67 28.22
CA MET A 716 -12.43 -32.75 28.45
C MET A 716 -11.62 -33.11 29.69
N CYS A 717 -12.26 -33.53 30.78
CA CYS A 717 -11.58 -34.06 31.96
C CYS A 717 -10.76 -35.31 31.61
N VAL A 718 -11.30 -36.23 30.81
CA VAL A 718 -10.55 -37.41 30.36
C VAL A 718 -9.37 -37.00 29.47
N MET A 719 -9.59 -36.17 28.46
CA MET A 719 -8.53 -35.67 27.57
C MET A 719 -7.40 -34.97 28.33
N HIS A 720 -7.75 -34.17 29.35
CA HIS A 720 -6.76 -33.42 30.10
C HIS A 720 -6.04 -34.27 31.16
N PHE A 721 -6.77 -34.99 32.01
CA PHE A 721 -6.17 -35.73 33.13
C PHE A 721 -5.58 -37.08 32.73
N LYS A 722 -6.11 -37.74 31.68
CA LYS A 722 -5.58 -39.02 31.19
C LYS A 722 -4.54 -38.85 30.09
N PHE A 723 -4.73 -37.91 29.16
CA PHE A 723 -3.88 -37.75 27.98
C PHE A 723 -3.01 -36.48 28.00
N GLY A 724 -3.10 -35.67 29.06
CA GLY A 724 -2.25 -34.49 29.24
C GLY A 724 -2.54 -33.34 28.27
N TYR A 725 -3.67 -33.35 27.57
CA TYR A 725 -3.98 -32.31 26.58
C TYR A 725 -4.34 -30.97 27.25
N ILE A 726 -3.46 -29.97 27.09
CA ILE A 726 -3.62 -28.62 27.66
C ILE A 726 -4.29 -27.67 26.65
N ARG A 727 -3.93 -27.74 25.37
CA ARG A 727 -4.44 -26.81 24.33
C ARG A 727 -5.97 -26.81 24.18
N PRO A 728 -6.65 -27.98 24.12
CA PRO A 728 -8.11 -27.99 24.03
C PRO A 728 -8.78 -27.41 25.28
N LEU A 729 -8.16 -27.58 26.46
CA LEU A 729 -8.65 -27.02 27.72
C LEU A 729 -8.59 -25.48 27.71
N LEU A 730 -7.46 -24.92 27.26
CA LEU A 730 -7.28 -23.47 27.09
C LEU A 730 -8.29 -22.90 26.07
N LEU A 731 -8.48 -23.58 24.94
CA LEU A 731 -9.43 -23.14 23.91
C LEU A 731 -10.86 -23.11 24.46
N GLN A 732 -11.29 -24.13 25.19
CA GLN A 732 -12.63 -24.21 25.78
C GLN A 732 -12.83 -23.22 26.94
N ALA A 733 -11.77 -22.85 27.65
CA ALA A 733 -11.83 -21.78 28.65
C ALA A 733 -12.16 -20.41 28.01
N ILE A 734 -11.79 -20.18 26.75
CA ILE A 734 -12.07 -18.92 26.06
C ILE A 734 -13.37 -19.01 25.25
N LEU A 735 -13.59 -20.11 24.54
CA LEU A 735 -14.74 -20.29 23.66
C LEU A 735 -16.03 -20.71 24.39
N GLY A 736 -15.94 -21.26 25.60
CA GLY A 736 -17.10 -21.78 26.33
C GLY A 736 -18.23 -20.76 26.49
N LEU A 737 -17.90 -19.54 26.93
CA LEU A 737 -18.90 -18.47 27.09
C LEU A 737 -19.49 -18.01 25.74
N LYS A 738 -18.66 -17.95 24.69
CA LYS A 738 -19.12 -17.60 23.34
C LYS A 738 -20.12 -18.61 22.82
N ASN A 739 -19.87 -19.91 23.03
CA ASN A 739 -20.75 -20.98 22.60
C ASN A 739 -22.13 -20.86 23.25
N VAL A 740 -22.19 -20.57 24.55
CA VAL A 740 -23.45 -20.35 25.28
C VAL A 740 -24.17 -19.10 24.78
N ALA A 741 -23.44 -18.00 24.59
CA ALA A 741 -24.01 -16.74 24.11
C ALA A 741 -24.59 -16.84 22.68
N GLY A 742 -24.09 -17.79 21.88
CA GLY A 742 -24.59 -18.07 20.53
C GLY A 742 -25.79 -19.02 20.45
N THR A 743 -26.29 -19.55 21.58
CA THR A 743 -27.46 -20.45 21.57
C THR A 743 -28.77 -19.67 21.41
N GLN A 744 -29.74 -20.26 20.70
CA GLN A 744 -31.06 -19.65 20.51
C GLN A 744 -31.78 -19.41 21.84
N LEU A 745 -31.60 -20.30 22.82
CA LEU A 745 -32.11 -20.15 24.18
C LEU A 745 -31.55 -18.90 24.89
N PHE A 746 -30.25 -18.64 24.74
CA PHE A 746 -29.63 -17.45 25.31
C PHE A 746 -30.17 -16.16 24.68
N GLU A 747 -30.32 -16.13 23.35
CA GLU A 747 -30.84 -14.95 22.66
C GLU A 747 -32.30 -14.60 23.03
N ILE A 748 -33.14 -15.61 23.22
CA ILE A 748 -34.56 -15.40 23.56
C ILE A 748 -34.70 -15.04 25.04
N TYR A 749 -34.08 -15.80 25.94
CA TYR A 749 -34.32 -15.67 27.38
C TYR A 749 -33.35 -14.72 28.10
N ILE A 750 -32.12 -14.51 27.62
CA ILE A 750 -31.21 -13.54 28.24
C ILE A 750 -31.29 -12.18 27.53
N LEU A 751 -31.19 -12.17 26.20
CA LEU A 751 -31.18 -10.92 25.42
C LEU A 751 -32.59 -10.40 25.08
N GLY A 752 -33.65 -11.19 25.30
CA GLY A 752 -35.03 -10.76 25.09
C GLY A 752 -35.41 -10.55 23.63
N LYS A 753 -34.70 -11.17 22.68
CA LYS A 753 -35.02 -11.03 21.25
C LYS A 753 -36.37 -11.70 20.92
N PRO A 754 -37.19 -11.11 20.02
CA PRO A 754 -38.43 -11.74 19.59
C PRO A 754 -38.15 -13.04 18.82
N ALA A 755 -38.99 -14.06 19.00
CA ALA A 755 -38.85 -15.37 18.37
C ALA A 755 -39.30 -15.38 16.90
N THR A 756 -38.71 -14.52 16.07
CA THR A 756 -38.98 -14.38 14.64
C THR A 756 -37.77 -14.81 13.81
N GLY A 757 -37.99 -15.18 12.54
CA GLY A 757 -36.91 -15.60 11.63
C GLY A 757 -36.15 -16.84 12.13
N ALA A 758 -34.83 -16.73 12.32
CA ALA A 758 -33.98 -17.84 12.76
C ALA A 758 -34.22 -18.31 14.21
N LEU A 759 -34.90 -17.48 15.03
CA LEU A 759 -35.28 -17.80 16.41
C LEU A 759 -36.68 -18.41 16.52
N GLN A 760 -37.41 -18.52 15.40
CA GLN A 760 -38.74 -19.14 15.36
C GLN A 760 -38.62 -20.64 15.62
N ARG A 761 -39.47 -21.15 16.51
CA ARG A 761 -39.57 -22.58 16.82
C ARG A 761 -40.42 -23.28 15.73
N PRO A 762 -40.10 -24.52 15.33
CA PRO A 762 -38.99 -25.36 15.79
C PRO A 762 -37.65 -24.93 15.18
N TRP A 763 -36.57 -25.06 15.95
CA TRP A 763 -35.22 -24.71 15.48
C TRP A 763 -34.64 -25.82 14.59
N LYS A 764 -33.88 -25.44 13.56
CA LYS A 764 -33.16 -26.38 12.70
C LYS A 764 -32.04 -27.08 13.48
N LYS A 765 -31.94 -28.42 13.39
CA LYS A 765 -30.76 -29.18 13.83
C LYS A 765 -29.62 -29.03 12.80
N ASN A 766 -28.36 -29.17 13.23
CA ASN A 766 -27.18 -28.85 12.42
C ASN A 766 -27.01 -29.74 11.16
N ALA A 767 -26.59 -29.10 10.07
CA ALA A 767 -25.98 -29.51 8.77
C ALA A 767 -26.27 -30.86 8.06
N PHE A 768 -26.74 -31.92 8.71
CA PHE A 768 -26.95 -33.25 8.09
C PHE A 768 -28.40 -33.78 8.23
N GLU A 769 -29.32 -33.01 8.80
CA GLU A 769 -30.72 -33.40 8.96
C GLU A 769 -31.67 -32.45 8.20
N ALA A 770 -32.73 -33.01 7.62
CA ALA A 770 -33.80 -32.21 6.99
C ALA A 770 -34.48 -31.32 8.05
N ALA A 771 -34.75 -30.05 7.71
CA ALA A 771 -35.35 -29.10 8.64
C ALA A 771 -36.76 -29.56 9.07
N PRO A 772 -37.09 -29.53 10.38
CA PRO A 772 -38.44 -29.82 10.84
C PRO A 772 -39.42 -28.77 10.30
N THR A 773 -40.46 -29.19 9.57
CA THR A 773 -41.53 -28.31 9.07
C THR A 773 -42.66 -28.21 10.09
N ALA A 774 -43.03 -26.98 10.44
CA ALA A 774 -44.20 -26.71 11.28
C ALA A 774 -45.49 -26.96 10.48
N ALA A 775 -46.45 -27.66 11.08
CA ALA A 775 -47.76 -27.88 10.45
C ALA A 775 -48.60 -26.58 10.41
N THR A 776 -49.37 -26.36 9.36
CA THR A 776 -50.28 -25.20 9.28
C THR A 776 -51.40 -25.29 10.34
N PRO A 777 -52.00 -24.17 10.77
CA PRO A 777 -53.07 -24.18 11.79
C PRO A 777 -54.28 -25.07 11.44
N LYS A 778 -54.54 -25.29 10.15
CA LYS A 778 -55.57 -26.23 9.67
C LYS A 778 -55.13 -27.69 9.82
N GLU A 779 -53.87 -27.99 9.54
CA GLU A 779 -53.30 -29.34 9.68
C GLU A 779 -53.19 -29.75 11.15
N ALA A 780 -52.75 -28.84 12.03
CA ALA A 780 -52.68 -29.07 13.47
C ALA A 780 -54.05 -29.43 14.07
N LYS A 781 -55.10 -28.67 13.72
CA LYS A 781 -56.49 -28.97 14.15
C LYS A 781 -57.01 -30.29 13.58
N ALA A 782 -56.63 -30.66 12.35
CA ALA A 782 -57.05 -31.92 11.74
C ALA A 782 -56.39 -33.14 12.40
N ILE A 783 -55.12 -33.01 12.82
CA ILE A 783 -54.35 -34.03 13.52
C ILE A 783 -54.87 -34.21 14.95
N GLU A 784 -55.12 -33.12 15.68
CA GLU A 784 -55.67 -33.13 17.03
C GLU A 784 -57.05 -33.82 17.07
N LYS A 785 -57.90 -33.58 16.05
CA LYS A 785 -59.20 -34.25 15.88
C LYS A 785 -59.06 -35.75 15.56
N LYS A 786 -57.99 -36.15 14.86
CA LYS A 786 -57.65 -37.55 14.54
C LYS A 786 -57.15 -38.30 15.78
N GLU A 787 -56.31 -37.67 16.60
CA GLU A 787 -55.81 -38.25 17.85
C GLU A 787 -56.90 -38.35 18.93
N ALA A 788 -57.78 -37.35 19.03
CA ALA A 788 -58.96 -37.41 19.89
C ALA A 788 -59.88 -38.58 19.50
N LYS A 789 -60.10 -38.81 18.19
CA LYS A 789 -60.82 -40.00 17.68
C LYS A 789 -60.10 -41.32 17.99
N LYS A 790 -58.77 -41.36 17.90
CA LYS A 790 -57.96 -42.55 18.23
C LYS A 790 -58.02 -42.90 19.71
N LYS A 791 -58.13 -41.90 20.60
CA LYS A 791 -58.32 -42.10 22.04
C LYS A 791 -59.74 -42.56 22.37
N LEU A 792 -60.76 -42.05 21.67
CA LEU A 792 -62.15 -42.55 21.80
C LEU A 792 -62.30 -44.02 21.35
N ASN A 793 -61.69 -44.40 20.22
CA ASN A 793 -61.73 -45.78 19.70
C ASN A 793 -60.86 -46.78 20.50
N LYS A 794 -60.12 -46.32 21.52
CA LYS A 794 -59.37 -47.18 22.45
C LYS A 794 -60.08 -47.34 23.80
N SER A 795 -61.21 -46.66 23.99
CA SER A 795 -62.06 -46.71 25.19
C SER A 795 -63.42 -47.40 24.95
N GLU A 796 -63.62 -47.96 23.75
CA GLU A 796 -64.56 -49.05 23.45
C GLU A 796 -63.75 -50.35 23.34
#